data_AF-A0A7L1SJ78-F1
#
_entry.id   AF-A0A7L1SJ78-F1
#
_cell.length_a   1.000
_cell.length_b   1.000
_cell.length_c   1.000
_cell.angle_alpha   90.00
_cell.angle_beta   90.00
_cell.angle_gamma   90.00
#
_symmetry.space_group_name_H-M   'P 1'
#
loop_
_entity.id
_entity.type
_entity.pdbx_description
1 polymer ?
#
loop_
_entity_poly.entity_id
_entity_poly.type
_entity_poly.pdbx_seq_one_letter_code
_entity_poly.pdbx_strand_id
1 'polypeptide(L)'
;SFKMNGEEEIWEKLDAEFDHCVVDMKPHVLKLQHRSERQRCALWIKKLCEPSGAGTGIVGRKNRNLYAKLLLHMLKRGVLEGPFTHKPEPGILKTLPSYMSIYFDEPNSTRVQSSSPDCLPDWVMGELGNSESKHEESWKMSSKEESSLATPLTYGERFKYNEKPALRSHSMSPPHRTNEDNLTTPLSDHRHKKTISLDDSDLEARLNSWNLGLENPRYLREKPMPVSLMTPKIGLGKSSTLRDEQALFRMHEKELDIKMKIAEGKFHEEKLKLQQKHDTDVQKILDRKNDEIEVLKSLYKNKQNEAEETIRKLEKKVQTLVRESQVIREAKEKQIVELKKMCEQSNDSLNNEWEKRLHNAVAEMEKEKFNIRKKHTEDMQELLEDTNARLSKMEEDYLEQIKSTNQTVKKLEARVQQLTVEAENSNLQRQKLSQDKTDAEQRYQVVCSELQEMKARHSSLQKDKDHIIQGYEENMQQLQSKYDVDINFIKQEHALSAAKASDVIEELQHSVSLLKQQLQDSEHQRQQQLRDQEYKLQQDKLHLERVYEKQIHSIRNDLDKERGDAQKKIRKLEETLKEKEEQLTRVTEVQRLQAQQADAALEEFKRQVELNSEKVYAEMKQQMEKVEADLSRSKSLREKQSKEFSWQLEELKQRYEQQIVELKLEHEQEKTHLFQQHNAEKDCLVRDHEREIEKLEKQLRAAMAEHESQTQECRKRDGQVICDMENQIHKLREELIQVNAQRKQQLLELSHQWEEEKQRAARDHETAVNKLKVEAEKMTLDLKKVHAAETEKALDKANSRLKQTEKDYSQKLAKSSQIIAELKTTISSLTEENSRQQLAAEQRLQEVVQKFEDKKQQLITDNDRVIKALQDEVESYRIQARAAEKKLQRRELESHEQMTHIRQEYESTLKGLMPASLRQELEDTIVSLKSQVN
;
A
#
# COMPACT_ATOMS: atom_id res chain seq x y z
N SER A 1 -8.28 0.38 -17.69
CA SER A 1 -7.53 -0.76 -17.18
C SER A 1 -8.06 -2.01 -17.85
N PHE A 2 -7.23 -2.73 -18.62
CA PHE A 2 -7.60 -4.03 -19.19
C PHE A 2 -7.26 -5.12 -18.17
N LYS A 3 -8.12 -6.14 -18.05
CA LYS A 3 -7.75 -7.37 -17.35
C LYS A 3 -6.76 -8.14 -18.23
N MET A 4 -5.56 -8.43 -17.74
CA MET A 4 -4.77 -9.53 -18.29
C MET A 4 -5.53 -10.84 -18.10
N ASN A 5 -5.39 -11.76 -19.04
CA ASN A 5 -6.06 -13.05 -18.97
C ASN A 5 -5.35 -13.94 -17.94
N GLY A 6 -6.09 -14.60 -17.05
CA GLY A 6 -5.52 -15.47 -16.02
C GLY A 6 -4.72 -16.66 -16.55
N GLU A 7 -4.81 -16.98 -17.84
CA GLU A 7 -3.93 -17.97 -18.49
C GLU A 7 -2.49 -17.48 -18.61
N GLU A 8 -2.27 -16.17 -18.81
CA GLU A 8 -0.96 -15.56 -19.01
C GLU A 8 -0.15 -15.60 -17.70
N GLU A 9 -0.79 -15.30 -16.57
CA GLU A 9 -0.22 -15.46 -15.22
C GLU A 9 0.11 -16.94 -14.90
N ILE A 10 -0.64 -17.89 -15.46
CA ILE A 10 -0.34 -19.33 -15.35
C ILE A 10 0.86 -19.72 -16.24
N TRP A 11 1.04 -19.06 -17.39
CA TRP A 11 2.21 -19.28 -18.25
C TRP A 11 3.48 -18.76 -17.60
N GLU A 12 3.48 -17.53 -17.08
CA GLU A 12 4.62 -16.95 -16.36
C GLU A 12 5.05 -17.83 -15.17
N LYS A 13 4.11 -18.32 -14.37
CA LYS A 13 4.40 -19.23 -13.24
C LYS A 13 5.00 -20.57 -13.69
N LEU A 14 4.58 -21.11 -14.84
CA LEU A 14 5.14 -22.35 -15.39
C LEU A 14 6.49 -22.13 -16.09
N ASP A 15 6.71 -20.97 -16.71
CA ASP A 15 8.00 -20.64 -17.32
C ASP A 15 9.06 -20.33 -16.23
N ALA A 16 8.70 -19.61 -15.16
CA ALA A 16 9.56 -19.41 -13.99
C ALA A 16 9.89 -20.74 -13.25
N GLU A 17 8.93 -21.65 -13.08
CA GLU A 17 9.18 -22.98 -12.50
C GLU A 17 10.19 -23.79 -13.35
N PHE A 18 10.13 -23.66 -14.67
CA PHE A 18 11.07 -24.31 -15.57
C PHE A 18 12.49 -23.73 -15.43
N ASP A 19 12.62 -22.40 -15.42
CA ASP A 19 13.92 -21.74 -15.31
C ASP A 19 14.62 -22.08 -13.99
N HIS A 20 13.87 -22.15 -12.88
CA HIS A 20 14.39 -22.69 -11.62
C HIS A 20 14.94 -24.11 -11.78
N CYS A 21 14.20 -25.02 -12.43
CA CYS A 21 14.68 -26.39 -12.66
C CYS A 21 15.95 -26.44 -13.53
N VAL A 22 16.07 -25.58 -14.55
CA VAL A 22 17.26 -25.52 -15.43
C VAL A 22 18.49 -24.97 -14.70
N VAL A 23 18.32 -23.97 -13.85
CA VAL A 23 19.40 -23.45 -12.97
C VAL A 23 19.87 -24.56 -12.01
N ASP A 24 18.93 -25.28 -11.39
CA ASP A 24 19.22 -26.37 -10.46
C ASP A 24 19.91 -27.58 -11.13
N MET A 25 19.62 -27.85 -12.41
CA MET A 25 20.27 -28.93 -13.17
C MET A 25 21.75 -28.66 -13.44
N LYS A 26 22.13 -27.39 -13.65
CA LYS A 26 23.48 -26.96 -14.06
C LYS A 26 24.62 -27.56 -13.20
N PRO A 27 24.63 -27.47 -11.85
CA PRO A 27 25.68 -28.07 -11.02
C PRO A 27 25.71 -29.60 -11.05
N HIS A 28 24.62 -30.28 -11.43
CA HIS A 28 24.57 -31.74 -11.51
C HIS A 28 25.00 -32.26 -12.88
N VAL A 29 24.56 -31.63 -13.99
CA VAL A 29 25.05 -31.96 -15.35
C VAL A 29 26.57 -31.81 -15.43
N LEU A 30 27.14 -30.77 -14.79
CA LEU A 30 28.60 -30.57 -14.78
C LEU A 30 29.37 -31.62 -13.95
N LYS A 31 28.71 -32.34 -13.03
CA LYS A 31 29.31 -33.42 -12.22
C LYS A 31 29.23 -34.81 -12.87
N LEU A 32 28.44 -34.99 -13.92
CA LEU A 32 28.36 -36.26 -14.67
C LEU A 32 29.72 -36.61 -15.28
N GLN A 33 30.23 -37.80 -14.98
CA GLN A 33 31.55 -38.22 -15.46
C GLN A 33 31.55 -38.40 -16.99
N HIS A 34 30.60 -39.15 -17.54
CA HIS A 34 30.60 -39.49 -18.97
C HIS A 34 30.24 -38.31 -19.87
N ARG A 35 31.07 -38.05 -20.88
CA ARG A 35 30.87 -36.96 -21.86
C ARG A 35 29.61 -37.19 -22.71
N SER A 36 29.28 -38.44 -23.01
CA SER A 36 28.06 -38.85 -23.73
C SER A 36 26.79 -38.52 -22.95
N GLU A 37 26.79 -38.69 -21.63
CA GLU A 37 25.68 -38.30 -20.75
C GLU A 37 25.50 -36.79 -20.70
N ARG A 38 26.59 -36.05 -20.47
CA ARG A 38 26.56 -34.58 -20.54
C ARG A 38 26.02 -34.07 -21.87
N GLN A 39 26.38 -34.70 -22.99
CA GLN A 39 25.88 -34.35 -24.32
C GLN A 39 24.40 -34.76 -24.53
N ARG A 40 23.95 -35.91 -24.01
CA ARG A 40 22.52 -36.30 -24.00
C ARG A 40 21.69 -35.30 -23.18
N CYS A 41 22.10 -34.97 -21.97
CA CYS A 41 21.44 -33.99 -21.11
C CYS A 41 21.41 -32.59 -21.76
N ALA A 42 22.50 -32.14 -22.37
CA ALA A 42 22.53 -30.86 -23.07
C ALA A 42 21.56 -30.81 -24.28
N LEU A 43 21.43 -31.90 -25.04
CA LEU A 43 20.45 -32.00 -26.13
C LEU A 43 19.00 -32.02 -25.60
N TRP A 44 18.74 -32.72 -24.50
CA TRP A 44 17.41 -32.72 -23.86
C TRP A 44 17.04 -31.37 -23.26
N ILE A 45 17.95 -30.71 -22.54
CA ILE A 45 17.74 -29.35 -22.02
C ILE A 45 17.50 -28.37 -23.17
N LYS A 46 18.27 -28.46 -24.28
CA LYS A 46 18.02 -27.65 -25.47
C LYS A 46 16.60 -27.85 -26.04
N LYS A 47 16.12 -29.10 -26.18
CA LYS A 47 14.75 -29.36 -26.63
C LYS A 47 13.69 -28.83 -25.65
N LEU A 48 13.95 -28.87 -24.35
CA LEU A 48 13.03 -28.32 -23.34
C LEU A 48 12.96 -26.78 -23.41
N CYS A 49 14.07 -26.11 -23.75
CA CYS A 49 14.13 -24.66 -23.99
C CYS A 49 13.56 -24.22 -25.36
N GLU A 50 13.36 -25.14 -26.32
CA GLU A 50 12.84 -24.81 -27.65
C GLU A 50 11.30 -24.59 -27.61
N PRO A 51 10.77 -23.41 -28.01
CA PRO A 51 9.32 -23.13 -27.94
C PRO A 51 8.46 -24.14 -28.71
N SER A 52 8.95 -24.61 -29.86
CA SER A 52 8.30 -25.66 -30.67
C SER A 52 8.41 -27.07 -30.08
N GLY A 53 9.35 -27.29 -29.15
CA GLY A 53 9.52 -28.56 -28.44
C GLY A 53 8.53 -28.72 -27.29
N ALA A 54 8.29 -27.65 -26.52
CA ALA A 54 7.38 -27.65 -25.36
C ALA A 54 5.92 -28.00 -25.72
N GLY A 55 5.46 -27.62 -26.91
CA GLY A 55 4.07 -27.78 -27.35
C GLY A 55 3.16 -26.65 -26.86
N THR A 56 2.04 -26.46 -27.54
CA THR A 56 1.19 -25.27 -27.40
C THR A 56 0.41 -25.24 -26.08
N GLY A 57 0.41 -24.09 -25.40
CA GLY A 57 -0.45 -23.80 -24.25
C GLY A 57 0.00 -24.41 -22.90
N ILE A 58 -0.90 -24.37 -21.92
CA ILE A 58 -0.64 -24.75 -20.52
C ILE A 58 -0.19 -26.22 -20.41
N VAL A 59 -0.78 -27.13 -21.19
CA VAL A 59 -0.48 -28.57 -21.14
C VAL A 59 0.94 -28.86 -21.63
N GLY A 60 1.39 -28.19 -22.71
CA GLY A 60 2.76 -28.31 -23.21
C GLY A 60 3.80 -27.84 -22.19
N ARG A 61 3.61 -26.63 -21.64
CA ARG A 61 4.45 -26.11 -20.55
C ARG A 61 4.50 -27.06 -19.34
N LYS A 62 3.37 -27.60 -18.89
CA LYS A 62 3.34 -28.59 -17.79
C LYS A 62 4.12 -29.86 -18.13
N ASN A 63 4.01 -30.39 -19.36
CA ASN A 63 4.78 -31.58 -19.78
C ASN A 63 6.29 -31.27 -19.82
N ARG A 64 6.71 -30.13 -20.38
CA ARG A 64 8.10 -29.64 -20.34
C ARG A 64 8.63 -29.57 -18.91
N ASN A 65 7.87 -28.98 -17.99
CA ASN A 65 8.27 -28.85 -16.58
C ASN A 65 8.41 -30.22 -15.91
N LEU A 66 7.55 -31.19 -16.24
CA LEU A 66 7.63 -32.54 -15.70
C LEU A 66 8.89 -33.29 -16.21
N TYR A 67 9.23 -33.16 -17.49
CA TYR A 67 10.52 -33.63 -18.02
C TYR A 67 11.72 -32.94 -17.34
N ALA A 68 11.65 -31.63 -17.09
CA ALA A 68 12.70 -30.88 -16.43
C ALA A 68 12.93 -31.35 -14.98
N LYS A 69 11.85 -31.52 -14.21
CA LYS A 69 11.89 -32.05 -12.83
C LYS A 69 12.41 -33.49 -12.79
N LEU A 70 11.99 -34.34 -13.72
CA LEU A 70 12.45 -35.73 -13.81
C LEU A 70 13.96 -35.81 -14.10
N LEU A 71 14.42 -35.02 -15.09
CA LEU A 71 15.84 -34.92 -15.43
C LEU A 71 16.65 -34.39 -14.23
N LEU A 72 16.17 -33.35 -13.55
CA LEU A 72 16.79 -32.83 -12.34
C LEU A 72 16.90 -33.87 -11.21
N HIS A 73 15.87 -34.70 -11.00
CA HIS A 73 15.92 -35.75 -9.98
C HIS A 73 16.92 -36.85 -10.33
N MET A 74 16.88 -37.35 -11.57
CA MET A 74 17.86 -38.32 -12.10
C MET A 74 19.31 -37.79 -12.01
N LEU A 75 19.52 -36.51 -12.32
CA LEU A 75 20.80 -35.81 -12.17
C LEU A 75 21.23 -35.61 -10.70
N LYS A 76 20.28 -35.46 -9.75
CA LYS A 76 20.55 -35.41 -8.31
C LYS A 76 20.98 -36.78 -7.76
N ARG A 77 20.40 -37.88 -8.27
CA ARG A 77 20.81 -39.26 -7.95
C ARG A 77 22.06 -39.75 -8.72
N GLY A 78 22.39 -39.11 -9.84
CA GLY A 78 23.54 -39.47 -10.68
C GLY A 78 23.30 -40.65 -11.64
N VAL A 79 22.04 -41.01 -11.90
CA VAL A 79 21.64 -42.15 -12.75
C VAL A 79 20.63 -41.64 -13.79
N LEU A 80 20.91 -41.87 -15.08
CA LEU A 80 20.10 -41.34 -16.20
C LEU A 80 19.39 -42.48 -16.94
N GLU A 81 18.09 -42.59 -16.73
CA GLU A 81 17.25 -43.68 -17.25
C GLU A 81 16.10 -43.17 -18.13
N GLY A 82 15.33 -44.11 -18.69
CA GLY A 82 14.17 -43.81 -19.54
C GLY A 82 14.54 -42.94 -20.76
N PRO A 83 13.80 -41.84 -21.03
CA PRO A 83 13.94 -41.06 -22.27
C PRO A 83 15.33 -40.42 -22.44
N PHE A 84 16.02 -40.12 -21.33
CA PHE A 84 17.32 -39.42 -21.33
C PHE A 84 18.50 -40.33 -21.75
N THR A 85 18.28 -41.64 -21.85
CA THR A 85 19.25 -42.59 -22.41
C THR A 85 19.44 -42.44 -23.92
N HIS A 86 18.45 -41.89 -24.64
CA HIS A 86 18.51 -41.64 -26.07
C HIS A 86 18.57 -40.14 -26.38
N LYS A 87 18.87 -39.78 -27.63
CA LYS A 87 18.75 -38.39 -28.08
C LYS A 87 17.26 -38.04 -28.19
N PRO A 88 16.85 -36.80 -27.89
CA PRO A 88 15.47 -36.38 -28.08
C PRO A 88 15.06 -36.48 -29.55
N GLU A 89 13.89 -37.06 -29.80
CA GLU A 89 13.28 -37.10 -31.14
C GLU A 89 12.90 -35.67 -31.63
N PRO A 90 12.92 -35.39 -32.94
CA PRO A 90 12.39 -34.14 -33.48
C PRO A 90 10.89 -33.95 -33.23
N GLY A 91 10.42 -32.70 -33.16
CA GLY A 91 9.01 -32.36 -32.96
C GLY A 91 8.58 -32.21 -31.50
N ILE A 92 7.28 -32.15 -31.23
CA ILE A 92 6.69 -31.88 -29.90
C ILE A 92 7.12 -32.97 -28.89
N LEU A 93 7.26 -32.61 -27.61
CA LEU A 93 7.46 -33.58 -26.52
C LEU A 93 6.23 -34.51 -26.39
N LYS A 94 6.46 -35.82 -26.56
CA LYS A 94 5.52 -36.88 -26.15
C LYS A 94 5.18 -36.71 -24.66
N THR A 95 4.00 -37.15 -24.21
CA THR A 95 3.65 -37.15 -22.78
C THR A 95 4.49 -38.15 -22.00
N LEU A 96 4.97 -37.79 -20.80
CA LEU A 96 5.67 -38.74 -19.93
C LEU A 96 4.77 -39.96 -19.59
N PRO A 97 5.26 -41.20 -19.76
CA PRO A 97 4.54 -42.39 -19.31
C PRO A 97 4.36 -42.40 -17.79
N SER A 98 3.17 -42.80 -17.30
CA SER A 98 2.81 -42.71 -15.88
C SER A 98 3.78 -43.43 -14.93
N TYR A 99 4.46 -44.49 -15.38
CA TYR A 99 5.46 -45.21 -14.57
C TYR A 99 6.73 -44.39 -14.26
N MET A 100 6.96 -43.26 -14.94
CA MET A 100 8.05 -42.32 -14.62
C MET A 100 7.72 -41.39 -13.45
N SER A 101 6.49 -41.44 -12.91
CA SER A 101 6.11 -40.65 -11.73
C SER A 101 6.77 -41.13 -10.43
N ILE A 102 7.16 -42.42 -10.37
CA ILE A 102 7.79 -43.05 -9.19
C ILE A 102 9.08 -42.35 -8.72
N TYR A 103 9.72 -41.59 -9.63
CA TYR A 103 10.91 -40.80 -9.34
C TYR A 103 10.59 -39.50 -8.56
N PHE A 104 9.34 -39.21 -8.22
CA PHE A 104 8.97 -38.03 -7.43
C PHE A 104 8.54 -38.37 -5.99
N ASP A 105 8.34 -39.65 -5.67
CA ASP A 105 7.78 -40.11 -4.39
C ASP A 105 8.83 -40.67 -3.39
N GLU A 106 10.12 -40.71 -3.76
CA GLU A 106 11.21 -41.06 -2.84
C GLU A 106 11.62 -39.87 -1.95
N PRO A 107 11.66 -40.02 -0.61
CA PRO A 107 11.99 -38.91 0.29
C PRO A 107 13.49 -38.59 0.35
N ASN A 108 13.81 -37.29 0.43
CA ASN A 108 15.19 -36.81 0.58
C ASN A 108 15.85 -37.29 1.88
N SER A 109 17.01 -37.94 1.78
CA SER A 109 17.89 -38.21 2.93
C SER A 109 19.24 -37.52 2.74
N THR A 110 19.76 -36.91 3.82
CA THR A 110 20.98 -36.09 3.79
C THR A 110 22.06 -36.68 4.68
N ARG A 111 23.20 -37.07 4.07
CA ARG A 111 24.49 -37.40 4.71
C ARG A 111 24.51 -38.63 5.64
N VAL A 112 25.41 -39.59 5.39
CA VAL A 112 26.47 -40.04 6.33
C VAL A 112 27.49 -40.98 5.66
N GLN A 113 28.67 -41.05 6.26
CA GLN A 113 29.88 -41.78 5.90
C GLN A 113 29.79 -43.32 5.96
N SER A 114 30.71 -43.95 5.20
CA SER A 114 31.42 -45.22 5.42
C SER A 114 30.90 -46.30 6.40
N SER A 115 30.90 -47.52 5.85
CA SER A 115 31.29 -48.82 6.44
C SER A 115 30.37 -49.60 7.39
N SER A 116 30.30 -50.91 7.10
CA SER A 116 29.71 -52.04 7.85
C SER A 116 28.17 -52.24 7.71
N PRO A 117 27.70 -53.49 7.50
CA PRO A 117 26.27 -53.84 7.43
C PRO A 117 25.68 -54.29 8.79
N ASP A 118 24.42 -54.75 8.72
CA ASP A 118 23.63 -55.51 9.72
C ASP A 118 22.63 -54.71 10.60
N CYS A 119 21.52 -54.29 9.99
CA CYS A 119 20.16 -54.50 10.53
C CYS A 119 19.10 -54.46 9.41
N LEU A 120 17.91 -55.04 9.63
CA LEU A 120 16.81 -55.12 8.64
C LEU A 120 15.71 -54.05 8.89
N PRO A 121 14.90 -53.66 7.88
CA PRO A 121 14.04 -52.47 7.96
C PRO A 121 12.69 -52.67 8.68
N ASP A 122 12.15 -51.57 9.22
CA ASP A 122 11.00 -51.49 10.14
C ASP A 122 9.60 -51.91 9.64
N TRP A 123 9.46 -52.56 8.48
CA TRP A 123 8.16 -53.14 8.07
C TRP A 123 7.69 -54.30 8.98
N VAL A 124 8.53 -54.68 9.95
CA VAL A 124 8.29 -55.68 11.01
C VAL A 124 7.64 -55.07 12.27
N MET A 125 7.58 -53.74 12.40
CA MET A 125 7.07 -53.03 13.59
C MET A 125 5.95 -52.04 13.24
N GLY A 126 4.73 -52.54 13.02
CA GLY A 126 3.55 -51.70 12.83
C GLY A 126 2.57 -51.79 14.00
N GLU A 127 1.92 -50.66 14.35
CA GLU A 127 0.50 -50.64 14.72
C GLU A 127 -0.12 -49.22 14.77
N LEU A 128 -1.24 -49.08 14.06
CA LEU A 128 -2.44 -48.24 14.29
C LEU A 128 -2.37 -46.91 15.08
N GLY A 129 -2.82 -45.81 14.46
CA GLY A 129 -3.15 -44.54 15.14
C GLY A 129 -3.91 -43.52 14.28
N ASN A 130 -5.23 -43.39 14.48
CA ASN A 130 -6.09 -42.39 13.80
C ASN A 130 -5.92 -40.96 14.37
N SER A 131 -6.19 -39.92 13.56
CA SER A 131 -7.34 -38.98 13.74
C SER A 131 -7.32 -37.78 12.79
N GLU A 132 -8.50 -37.20 12.53
CA GLU A 132 -8.70 -35.95 11.74
C GLU A 132 -9.05 -34.75 12.64
N SER A 133 -8.53 -33.56 12.33
CA SER A 133 -9.16 -32.23 12.57
C SER A 133 -8.35 -31.15 11.81
N LYS A 134 -8.88 -30.21 10.99
CA LYS A 134 -10.06 -29.31 11.00
C LYS A 134 -9.92 -28.05 11.87
N HIS A 135 -10.12 -26.89 11.22
CA HIS A 135 -10.59 -25.59 11.78
C HIS A 135 -9.61 -24.85 12.73
N GLU A 136 -9.58 -23.52 12.85
CA GLU A 136 -10.16 -22.40 12.07
C GLU A 136 -9.37 -21.09 12.36
N GLU A 137 -9.87 -19.94 11.89
CA GLU A 137 -9.28 -18.61 11.92
C GLU A 137 -9.05 -17.99 13.32
N SER A 138 -8.11 -17.04 13.40
CA SER A 138 -8.34 -15.83 14.20
C SER A 138 -7.53 -14.62 13.70
N TRP A 139 -8.23 -13.58 13.25
CA TRP A 139 -7.63 -12.27 12.95
C TRP A 139 -7.73 -11.36 14.17
N LYS A 140 -6.66 -10.61 14.49
CA LYS A 140 -6.82 -9.28 15.10
C LYS A 140 -5.64 -8.35 14.86
N MET A 141 -5.95 -7.14 14.41
CA MET A 141 -5.01 -6.02 14.24
C MET A 141 -4.71 -5.36 15.59
N SER A 142 -3.51 -4.82 15.74
CA SER A 142 -3.21 -3.77 16.71
C SER A 142 -2.01 -2.94 16.22
N SER A 143 -2.23 -1.65 16.00
CA SER A 143 -1.19 -0.68 15.64
C SER A 143 -0.95 0.28 16.82
N LYS A 144 0.30 0.69 17.02
CA LYS A 144 0.62 1.93 17.74
C LYS A 144 2.01 2.45 17.39
N GLU A 145 2.15 3.77 17.35
CA GLU A 145 3.37 4.48 16.99
C GLU A 145 4.04 5.16 18.20
N GLU A 146 5.14 5.86 17.89
CA GLU A 146 5.76 7.00 18.61
C GLU A 146 6.86 6.77 19.68
N SER A 147 8.03 7.32 19.32
CA SER A 147 8.78 8.34 20.09
C SER A 147 9.98 7.98 21.00
N SER A 148 11.16 8.36 20.49
CA SER A 148 12.15 9.27 21.15
C SER A 148 13.23 8.75 22.12
N LEU A 149 14.49 8.96 21.69
CA LEU A 149 15.67 9.49 22.42
C LEU A 149 16.10 8.86 23.78
N ALA A 150 17.33 8.30 23.81
CA ALA A 150 18.46 8.83 24.62
C ALA A 150 19.77 8.02 24.45
N THR A 151 20.92 8.69 24.62
CA THR A 151 22.29 8.11 24.69
C THR A 151 22.82 8.13 26.13
N PRO A 152 23.87 7.37 26.46
CA PRO A 152 24.86 7.85 27.45
C PRO A 152 26.35 7.67 27.05
N LEU A 153 27.22 8.33 27.81
CA LEU A 153 28.63 8.68 27.51
C LEU A 153 29.56 8.39 28.72
N THR A 154 30.89 8.21 28.63
CA THR A 154 31.86 7.75 27.60
C THR A 154 33.24 7.65 28.30
N TYR A 155 34.07 6.63 28.02
CA TYR A 155 35.52 6.64 28.35
C TYR A 155 36.30 5.75 27.35
N GLY A 156 37.49 6.11 26.86
CA GLY A 156 38.20 7.37 27.03
C GLY A 156 39.42 7.55 26.10
N GLU A 157 40.07 8.71 26.24
CA GLU A 157 41.43 9.18 25.89
C GLU A 157 42.43 8.32 25.05
N ARG A 158 43.38 8.87 24.27
CA ARG A 158 43.95 10.25 24.27
C ARG A 158 44.44 10.76 22.88
N PHE A 159 45.11 11.91 22.88
CA PHE A 159 45.32 12.84 21.75
C PHE A 159 46.71 12.78 21.06
N LYS A 160 46.67 12.99 19.73
CA LYS A 160 47.50 13.88 18.87
C LYS A 160 49.04 14.04 19.01
N TYR A 161 49.67 13.94 17.82
CA TYR A 161 50.68 14.85 17.20
C TYR A 161 52.18 14.85 17.57
N ASN A 162 52.94 14.81 16.46
CA ASN A 162 54.21 15.47 16.10
C ASN A 162 55.61 14.99 16.55
N GLU A 163 56.48 15.06 15.53
CA GLU A 163 57.91 15.37 15.52
C GLU A 163 59.01 14.35 15.89
N LYS A 164 60.14 14.57 15.20
CA LYS A 164 61.45 13.91 15.21
C LYS A 164 62.31 14.54 16.35
N PRO A 165 63.47 13.98 16.80
CA PRO A 165 64.45 13.31 15.94
C PRO A 165 65.27 12.13 16.50
N ALA A 166 66.12 11.62 15.60
CA ALA A 166 67.00 10.46 15.65
C ALA A 166 68.04 10.40 16.79
N LEU A 167 68.55 9.19 17.06
CA LEU A 167 69.96 8.84 16.76
C LEU A 167 70.24 7.31 16.74
N ARG A 168 71.37 6.97 16.10
CA ARG A 168 72.11 5.69 15.94
C ARG A 168 72.04 4.67 17.09
N SER A 169 72.27 3.35 16.93
CA SER A 169 72.45 2.38 15.80
C SER A 169 72.58 0.96 16.46
N HIS A 170 72.77 -0.21 15.86
CA HIS A 170 73.16 -0.72 14.50
C HIS A 170 72.13 -1.83 14.08
N SER A 171 72.37 -2.96 13.37
CA SER A 171 73.55 -3.61 12.76
C SER A 171 73.16 -4.70 11.72
N MET A 172 74.14 -5.12 10.89
CA MET A 172 74.09 -6.23 9.91
C MET A 172 73.07 -6.13 8.77
N SER A 173 73.28 -6.96 7.73
CA SER A 173 72.99 -6.60 6.32
C SER A 173 72.38 -7.80 5.51
N PRO A 174 72.24 -7.80 4.15
CA PRO A 174 70.91 -7.96 3.55
C PRO A 174 70.81 -8.99 2.38
N PRO A 175 69.64 -9.12 1.71
CA PRO A 175 69.50 -9.72 0.38
C PRO A 175 69.19 -8.71 -0.75
N HIS A 176 69.18 -9.24 -1.99
CA HIS A 176 68.82 -8.68 -3.31
C HIS A 176 68.14 -7.29 -3.43
N ARG A 177 68.61 -6.36 -4.28
CA ARG A 177 68.82 -6.32 -5.78
C ARG A 177 67.62 -5.77 -6.57
N THR A 178 67.77 -4.52 -7.02
CA THR A 178 67.38 -4.02 -8.36
C THR A 178 68.36 -2.90 -8.74
N ASN A 179 68.64 -2.74 -10.03
CA ASN A 179 69.53 -1.70 -10.57
C ASN A 179 68.72 -0.76 -11.48
N GLU A 180 69.08 0.52 -11.48
CA GLU A 180 69.19 1.34 -12.69
C GLU A 180 70.28 2.40 -12.44
N ASP A 181 71.26 2.46 -13.35
CA ASP A 181 71.80 3.64 -14.04
C ASP A 181 71.84 5.04 -13.35
N ASN A 182 72.91 5.86 -13.48
CA ASN A 182 74.24 5.65 -14.08
C ASN A 182 75.23 6.79 -13.70
N LEU A 183 76.55 6.56 -13.86
CA LEU A 183 77.67 7.55 -13.89
C LEU A 183 77.92 8.49 -12.67
N THR A 184 79.12 9.07 -12.41
CA THR A 184 80.53 8.58 -12.39
C THR A 184 81.44 9.67 -11.78
N THR A 185 82.38 9.32 -10.89
CA THR A 185 83.75 9.88 -10.66
C THR A 185 84.30 9.41 -9.29
N PRO A 186 85.62 9.48 -8.99
CA PRO A 186 86.81 9.30 -9.83
C PRO A 186 87.91 8.38 -9.19
N LEU A 187 89.00 8.16 -9.95
CA LEU A 187 90.39 7.95 -9.49
C LEU A 187 90.88 6.60 -8.87
N SER A 188 92.10 6.21 -9.30
CA SER A 188 93.18 5.46 -8.61
C SER A 188 93.06 3.99 -8.12
N ASP A 189 93.89 3.14 -8.75
CA ASP A 189 95.06 2.44 -8.16
C ASP A 189 95.17 0.90 -7.96
N HIS A 190 96.17 0.36 -8.68
CA HIS A 190 97.24 -0.57 -8.26
C HIS A 190 97.01 -2.08 -7.92
N ARG A 191 97.50 -2.92 -8.86
CA ARG A 191 98.55 -3.99 -8.68
C ARG A 191 98.24 -5.39 -8.09
N HIS A 192 98.36 -6.38 -9.00
CA HIS A 192 99.39 -7.46 -9.03
C HIS A 192 99.18 -8.86 -8.41
N LYS A 193 99.75 -9.85 -9.16
CA LYS A 193 100.16 -11.25 -8.83
C LYS A 193 99.01 -12.28 -8.69
N LYS A 194 99.14 -13.53 -9.20
CA LYS A 194 100.33 -14.32 -9.63
C LYS A 194 100.40 -14.66 -11.16
N THR A 195 100.89 -15.85 -11.53
CA THR A 195 101.49 -16.27 -12.84
C THR A 195 101.67 -17.81 -12.83
N ILE A 196 101.66 -18.53 -13.99
CA ILE A 196 102.39 -19.82 -14.31
C ILE A 196 102.00 -20.36 -15.73
N SER A 197 102.86 -21.23 -16.32
CA SER A 197 102.80 -21.96 -17.63
C SER A 197 102.94 -21.11 -18.91
N LEU A 198 103.90 -21.35 -19.84
CA LEU A 198 104.26 -22.55 -20.68
C LEU A 198 103.17 -22.85 -21.74
N ASP A 199 103.38 -23.02 -23.06
CA ASP A 199 104.52 -22.87 -24.01
C ASP A 199 103.93 -22.54 -25.43
N ASP A 200 104.52 -22.61 -26.65
CA ASP A 200 105.69 -23.28 -27.25
C ASP A 200 106.13 -22.57 -28.59
N SER A 201 107.23 -23.04 -29.21
CA SER A 201 107.81 -22.92 -30.57
C SER A 201 107.15 -22.04 -31.67
N ASP A 202 107.85 -21.27 -32.53
CA ASP A 202 109.21 -21.29 -33.15
C ASP A 202 109.30 -21.98 -34.54
N LEU A 203 110.27 -21.52 -35.36
CA LEU A 203 110.44 -21.52 -36.84
C LEU A 203 110.05 -20.15 -37.47
N GLU A 204 110.85 -19.53 -38.33
CA GLU A 204 111.95 -20.06 -39.17
C GLU A 204 113.31 -19.36 -38.92
N ALA A 205 114.43 -20.06 -39.19
CA ALA A 205 115.78 -19.59 -38.86
C ALA A 205 116.88 -20.08 -39.83
N ARG A 206 118.07 -19.44 -39.74
CA ARG A 206 119.34 -19.77 -40.45
C ARG A 206 119.35 -19.26 -41.90
N LEU A 207 120.48 -19.04 -42.58
CA LEU A 207 121.88 -19.48 -42.42
C LEU A 207 122.78 -18.29 -42.88
N ASN A 208 123.92 -17.92 -42.27
CA ASN A 208 125.10 -18.72 -41.96
C ASN A 208 125.91 -18.15 -40.77
N SER A 209 126.81 -18.99 -40.26
CA SER A 209 127.97 -18.65 -39.43
C SER A 209 129.19 -19.37 -40.04
N TRP A 210 130.27 -19.56 -39.26
CA TRP A 210 131.48 -20.35 -39.57
C TRP A 210 132.53 -19.68 -40.50
N ASN A 211 133.84 -19.74 -40.20
CA ASN A 211 134.54 -19.95 -38.92
C ASN A 211 136.04 -19.56 -39.04
N LEU A 212 136.82 -19.82 -37.98
CA LEU A 212 138.30 -19.72 -37.87
C LEU A 212 138.85 -18.28 -37.68
N GLY A 213 139.77 -18.02 -36.76
CA GLY A 213 140.35 -18.90 -35.73
C GLY A 213 141.45 -18.20 -34.92
N LEU A 214 141.77 -18.72 -33.74
CA LEU A 214 142.92 -18.30 -32.92
C LEU A 214 143.89 -19.48 -32.76
N GLU A 215 145.08 -19.20 -32.21
CA GLU A 215 146.15 -20.15 -31.86
C GLU A 215 146.97 -20.79 -33.03
N ASN A 216 148.29 -21.06 -32.91
CA ASN A 216 149.32 -20.53 -31.98
C ASN A 216 150.75 -20.61 -32.63
N PRO A 217 151.88 -21.08 -32.05
CA PRO A 217 153.15 -20.37 -32.18
C PRO A 217 154.17 -20.97 -33.15
N ARG A 218 155.27 -20.23 -33.38
CA ARG A 218 156.60 -20.83 -33.62
C ARG A 218 157.64 -20.25 -32.65
N TYR A 219 158.27 -21.14 -31.90
CA TYR A 219 159.32 -20.82 -30.93
C TYR A 219 160.70 -20.68 -31.58
N LEU A 220 161.54 -19.87 -30.94
CA LEU A 220 163.01 -20.01 -30.78
C LEU A 220 163.72 -21.09 -31.62
N ARG A 221 164.45 -20.66 -32.65
CA ARG A 221 165.82 -21.08 -33.03
C ARG A 221 166.32 -20.12 -34.13
N GLU A 222 167.56 -19.62 -34.16
CA GLU A 222 168.71 -19.84 -33.27
C GLU A 222 169.34 -18.51 -32.81
N LYS A 223 169.83 -18.48 -31.56
CA LYS A 223 170.95 -17.62 -31.15
C LYS A 223 172.23 -18.44 -31.28
N PRO A 224 173.33 -17.83 -31.71
CA PRO A 224 174.58 -18.00 -30.96
C PRO A 224 174.73 -16.93 -29.87
N MET A 225 174.51 -17.37 -28.63
CA MET A 225 175.22 -16.86 -27.44
C MET A 225 176.27 -17.93 -27.05
N PRO A 226 177.23 -17.66 -26.15
CA PRO A 226 177.54 -16.41 -25.46
C PRO A 226 178.92 -15.86 -25.95
N VAL A 227 179.66 -14.97 -25.29
CA VAL A 227 180.15 -15.02 -23.91
C VAL A 227 179.74 -13.78 -23.11
N SER A 228 179.17 -14.01 -21.93
CA SER A 228 179.25 -13.07 -20.81
C SER A 228 180.18 -13.66 -19.77
N LEU A 229 181.04 -12.86 -19.13
CA LEU A 229 181.24 -12.77 -17.67
C LEU A 229 182.54 -12.03 -17.30
N MET A 230 182.43 -11.21 -16.25
CA MET A 230 183.43 -10.93 -15.20
C MET A 230 184.76 -10.20 -15.50
N THR A 231 184.81 -8.98 -14.94
CA THR A 231 185.88 -8.42 -14.06
C THR A 231 186.66 -9.45 -13.23
N PRO A 232 187.94 -9.23 -12.81
CA PRO A 232 188.45 -7.96 -12.22
C PRO A 232 189.81 -7.48 -12.80
N LYS A 233 190.27 -6.22 -12.69
CA LYS A 233 190.29 -5.19 -11.62
C LYS A 233 191.40 -5.44 -10.55
N ILE A 234 192.12 -4.38 -10.14
CA ILE A 234 193.47 -4.31 -9.49
C ILE A 234 194.57 -4.13 -10.55
N GLY A 235 195.57 -3.22 -10.51
CA GLY A 235 196.11 -2.34 -9.45
C GLY A 235 197.54 -2.77 -9.05
N LEU A 236 198.54 -1.95 -8.70
CA LEU A 236 198.72 -0.47 -8.71
C LEU A 236 200.23 -0.13 -8.51
N GLY A 237 200.89 0.62 -9.42
CA GLY A 237 202.30 1.08 -9.27
C GLY A 237 203.41 0.06 -9.61
N LYS A 238 204.72 0.35 -9.53
CA LYS A 238 205.47 1.63 -9.32
C LYS A 238 207.00 1.45 -9.59
N SER A 239 207.67 2.48 -10.14
CA SER A 239 209.13 2.79 -9.99
C SER A 239 210.21 1.88 -10.65
N SER A 240 211.52 2.16 -10.44
CA SER A 240 212.63 1.98 -11.43
C SER A 240 214.07 1.73 -10.88
N THR A 241 215.04 1.58 -11.80
CA THR A 241 216.50 2.00 -11.80
C THR A 241 217.69 1.14 -11.25
N LEU A 242 218.73 0.99 -12.11
CA LEU A 242 220.23 0.99 -11.95
C LEU A 242 221.06 -0.07 -11.16
N ARG A 243 222.21 -0.55 -11.74
CA ARG A 243 223.64 -0.21 -11.38
C ARG A 243 224.80 -1.14 -11.95
N ASP A 244 225.91 -0.54 -12.46
CA ASP A 244 227.39 -0.87 -12.52
C ASP A 244 228.01 -2.26 -12.97
N GLU A 245 229.37 -2.36 -12.99
CA GLU A 245 230.23 -3.21 -13.89
C GLU A 245 231.61 -3.67 -13.28
N GLN A 246 232.39 -4.53 -14.00
CA GLN A 246 233.88 -4.81 -13.94
C GLN A 246 234.47 -5.86 -12.95
N ALA A 247 235.65 -6.54 -13.14
CA ALA A 247 236.53 -6.87 -14.31
C ALA A 247 237.69 -7.89 -13.94
N LEU A 248 238.60 -8.20 -14.90
CA LEU A 248 239.89 -8.99 -14.85
C LEU A 248 239.84 -10.53 -14.71
N PHE A 249 240.84 -11.32 -15.17
CA PHE A 249 242.21 -11.08 -15.69
C PHE A 249 242.32 -11.36 -17.23
N ARG A 250 243.45 -11.44 -17.98
CA ARG A 250 244.92 -11.64 -17.80
C ARG A 250 245.75 -10.82 -18.84
N MET A 251 247.08 -11.05 -18.94
CA MET A 251 247.97 -10.51 -20.01
C MET A 251 248.87 -11.58 -20.66
N HIS A 252 249.12 -11.43 -21.97
CA HIS A 252 250.47 -11.42 -22.58
C HIS A 252 250.43 -10.61 -23.88
N GLU A 253 251.57 -10.05 -24.29
CA GLU A 253 251.87 -9.35 -25.56
C GLU A 253 250.92 -8.25 -26.08
N LYS A 254 251.40 -7.00 -26.07
CA LYS A 254 250.87 -5.92 -26.91
C LYS A 254 251.92 -5.48 -27.93
N GLU A 255 251.69 -5.79 -29.20
CA GLU A 255 252.42 -5.14 -30.31
C GLU A 255 251.48 -4.68 -31.45
N LEU A 256 250.41 -5.44 -31.74
CA LEU A 256 249.45 -5.11 -32.81
C LEU A 256 248.38 -4.03 -32.45
N ASP A 257 248.19 -3.70 -31.16
CA ASP A 257 247.16 -2.76 -30.63
C ASP A 257 247.15 -1.39 -31.34
N ILE A 258 248.30 -0.95 -31.87
CA ILE A 258 248.46 0.36 -32.52
C ILE A 258 247.82 0.41 -33.93
N LYS A 259 247.71 -0.72 -34.65
CA LYS A 259 247.15 -0.73 -36.02
C LYS A 259 245.62 -0.85 -36.06
N MET A 260 245.01 -1.45 -35.03
CA MET A 260 243.57 -1.75 -34.99
C MET A 260 242.71 -0.47 -35.02
N LYS A 261 243.05 0.51 -34.17
CA LYS A 261 242.27 1.74 -33.95
C LYS A 261 242.15 2.67 -35.17
N ILE A 262 243.03 2.55 -36.16
CA ILE A 262 243.01 3.38 -37.38
C ILE A 262 242.01 2.82 -38.42
N ALA A 263 241.75 1.52 -38.40
CA ALA A 263 240.79 0.89 -39.32
C ALA A 263 239.33 1.07 -38.85
N GLU A 264 239.08 0.87 -37.55
CA GLU A 264 237.74 0.89 -36.95
C GLU A 264 237.05 2.25 -37.13
N GLY A 265 237.77 3.36 -36.92
CA GLY A 265 237.23 4.72 -37.06
C GLY A 265 236.65 5.02 -38.45
N LYS A 266 237.25 4.49 -39.52
CA LYS A 266 236.74 4.69 -40.90
C LYS A 266 235.49 3.85 -41.18
N PHE A 267 235.42 2.64 -40.63
CA PHE A 267 234.28 1.75 -40.83
C PHE A 267 233.00 2.27 -40.15
N HIS A 268 233.13 2.97 -39.02
CA HIS A 268 232.01 3.63 -38.35
C HIS A 268 231.44 4.83 -39.14
N GLU A 269 232.28 5.56 -39.90
CA GLU A 269 231.84 6.71 -40.69
C GLU A 269 230.96 6.30 -41.89
N GLU A 270 231.32 5.23 -42.62
CA GLU A 270 230.49 4.72 -43.72
C GLU A 270 229.15 4.18 -43.23
N LYS A 271 229.15 3.43 -42.11
CA LYS A 271 227.92 2.86 -41.53
C LYS A 271 226.88 3.94 -41.20
N LEU A 272 227.31 5.09 -40.68
CA LEU A 272 226.42 6.22 -40.38
C LEU A 272 225.82 6.85 -41.64
N LYS A 273 226.63 7.04 -42.70
CA LYS A 273 226.17 7.61 -43.98
C LYS A 273 225.19 6.69 -44.70
N LEU A 274 225.38 5.37 -44.63
CA LEU A 274 224.46 4.40 -45.23
C LEU A 274 223.10 4.39 -44.50
N GLN A 275 223.11 4.49 -43.17
CA GLN A 275 221.90 4.59 -42.35
C GLN A 275 221.06 5.84 -42.70
N GLN A 276 221.67 7.03 -42.71
CA GLN A 276 220.98 8.28 -43.06
C GLN A 276 220.32 8.23 -44.45
N LYS A 277 220.94 7.54 -45.41
CA LYS A 277 220.40 7.39 -46.76
C LYS A 277 219.17 6.47 -46.79
N HIS A 278 219.23 5.34 -46.10
CA HIS A 278 218.11 4.42 -45.95
C HIS A 278 216.87 5.11 -45.36
N ASP A 279 217.06 5.81 -44.25
CA ASP A 279 215.95 6.43 -43.50
C ASP A 279 215.28 7.56 -44.30
N THR A 280 216.04 8.24 -45.16
CA THR A 280 215.52 9.26 -46.10
C THR A 280 214.60 8.67 -47.18
N ASP A 281 214.89 7.47 -47.70
CA ASP A 281 214.08 6.86 -48.75
C ASP A 281 212.83 6.14 -48.18
N VAL A 282 212.89 5.64 -46.94
CA VAL A 282 211.70 5.16 -46.20
C VAL A 282 210.67 6.28 -46.02
N GLN A 283 211.10 7.49 -45.65
CA GLN A 283 210.19 8.63 -45.48
C GLN A 283 209.42 8.96 -46.76
N LYS A 284 210.08 8.98 -47.93
CA LYS A 284 209.43 9.23 -49.23
C LYS A 284 208.39 8.18 -49.62
N ILE A 285 208.49 6.96 -49.09
CA ILE A 285 207.51 5.89 -49.30
C ILE A 285 206.30 6.11 -48.40
N LEU A 286 206.52 6.50 -47.13
CA LEU A 286 205.45 6.89 -46.20
C LEU A 286 204.67 8.10 -46.74
N ASP A 287 205.36 9.14 -47.19
CA ASP A 287 204.73 10.36 -47.71
C ASP A 287 203.80 10.04 -48.90
N ARG A 288 204.30 9.30 -49.91
CA ARG A 288 203.46 8.85 -51.04
C ARG A 288 202.27 7.99 -50.63
N LYS A 289 202.43 7.12 -49.62
CA LYS A 289 201.31 6.28 -49.15
C LYS A 289 200.29 7.08 -48.34
N ASN A 290 200.70 8.14 -47.67
CA ASN A 290 199.77 9.09 -47.06
C ASN A 290 199.00 9.88 -48.14
N ASP A 291 199.66 10.33 -49.22
CA ASP A 291 199.00 11.00 -50.35
C ASP A 291 197.95 10.09 -51.04
N GLU A 292 198.30 8.84 -51.34
CA GLU A 292 197.37 7.84 -51.89
C GLU A 292 196.14 7.62 -50.98
N ILE A 293 196.37 7.55 -49.67
CA ILE A 293 195.31 7.40 -48.66
C ILE A 293 194.41 8.65 -48.61
N GLU A 294 194.96 9.85 -48.70
CA GLU A 294 194.18 11.09 -48.66
C GLU A 294 193.33 11.30 -49.92
N VAL A 295 193.86 10.94 -51.09
CA VAL A 295 193.09 10.90 -52.35
C VAL A 295 191.93 9.91 -52.25
N LEU A 296 192.14 8.71 -51.70
CA LEU A 296 191.07 7.73 -51.50
C LEU A 296 189.99 8.24 -50.52
N LYS A 297 190.37 8.87 -49.40
CA LYS A 297 189.42 9.53 -48.48
C LYS A 297 188.56 10.57 -49.22
N SER A 298 189.17 11.39 -50.07
CA SER A 298 188.45 12.44 -50.82
C SER A 298 187.42 11.85 -51.79
N LEU A 299 187.75 10.76 -52.48
CA LEU A 299 186.84 10.03 -53.39
C LEU A 299 185.65 9.43 -52.64
N TYR A 300 185.89 8.74 -51.51
CA TYR A 300 184.81 8.21 -50.68
C TYR A 300 183.91 9.31 -50.11
N LYS A 301 184.48 10.45 -49.69
CA LYS A 301 183.71 11.58 -49.17
C LYS A 301 182.86 12.26 -50.24
N ASN A 302 183.36 12.39 -51.47
CA ASN A 302 182.55 12.87 -52.59
C ASN A 302 181.43 11.88 -52.95
N LYS A 303 181.72 10.57 -52.98
CA LYS A 303 180.70 9.52 -53.16
C LYS A 303 179.60 9.56 -52.08
N GLN A 304 179.96 9.82 -50.83
CA GLN A 304 179.00 10.00 -49.74
C GLN A 304 178.14 11.26 -49.97
N ASN A 305 178.75 12.40 -50.29
CA ASN A 305 178.03 13.65 -50.56
C ASN A 305 177.03 13.51 -51.73
N GLU A 306 177.43 12.82 -52.81
CA GLU A 306 176.55 12.47 -53.95
C GLU A 306 175.33 11.67 -53.48
N ALA A 307 175.54 10.62 -52.69
CA ALA A 307 174.47 9.77 -52.16
C ALA A 307 173.51 10.57 -51.26
N GLU A 308 174.05 11.36 -50.31
CA GLU A 308 173.25 12.22 -49.44
C GLU A 308 172.42 13.25 -50.22
N GLU A 309 172.95 13.83 -51.30
CA GLU A 309 172.15 14.70 -52.17
C GLU A 309 171.00 13.95 -52.86
N THR A 310 171.20 12.72 -53.32
CA THR A 310 170.11 11.95 -53.95
C THR A 310 169.01 11.59 -52.94
N ILE A 311 169.38 11.23 -51.71
CA ILE A 311 168.44 11.00 -50.60
C ILE A 311 167.65 12.29 -50.34
N ARG A 312 168.34 13.43 -50.15
CA ARG A 312 167.73 14.74 -49.87
C ARG A 312 166.81 15.24 -50.99
N LYS A 313 167.02 14.79 -52.24
CA LYS A 313 166.12 15.03 -53.40
C LYS A 313 164.91 14.10 -53.38
N LEU A 314 165.05 12.84 -52.95
CA LEU A 314 163.94 11.89 -52.80
C LEU A 314 163.04 12.25 -51.61
N GLU A 315 163.61 12.63 -50.46
CA GLU A 315 162.87 13.10 -49.29
C GLU A 315 161.94 14.27 -49.63
N LYS A 316 162.43 15.25 -50.40
CA LYS A 316 161.60 16.36 -50.89
C LYS A 316 160.44 15.89 -51.76
N LYS A 317 160.65 14.92 -52.66
CA LYS A 317 159.57 14.34 -53.48
C LYS A 317 158.53 13.63 -52.61
N VAL A 318 158.96 12.83 -51.63
CA VAL A 318 158.05 12.15 -50.68
C VAL A 318 157.24 13.17 -49.88
N GLN A 319 157.87 14.23 -49.34
CA GLN A 319 157.14 15.29 -48.63
C GLN A 319 156.11 16.01 -49.52
N THR A 320 156.41 16.25 -50.80
CA THR A 320 155.44 16.86 -51.73
C THR A 320 154.26 15.93 -51.98
N LEU A 321 154.50 14.65 -52.30
CA LEU A 321 153.44 13.65 -52.49
C LEU A 321 152.57 13.44 -51.23
N VAL A 322 153.15 13.55 -50.02
CA VAL A 322 152.41 13.50 -48.76
C VAL A 322 151.49 14.72 -48.61
N ARG A 323 151.94 15.92 -48.96
CA ARG A 323 151.09 17.14 -48.95
C ARG A 323 149.97 17.05 -49.98
N GLU A 324 150.27 16.58 -51.20
CA GLU A 324 149.27 16.38 -52.26
C GLU A 324 148.22 15.34 -51.85
N SER A 325 148.64 14.20 -51.29
CA SER A 325 147.75 13.16 -50.73
C SER A 325 146.89 13.67 -49.57
N GLN A 326 147.43 14.57 -48.72
CA GLN A 326 146.68 15.22 -47.65
C GLN A 326 145.60 16.16 -48.21
N VAL A 327 145.95 17.03 -49.16
CA VAL A 327 144.99 17.94 -49.82
C VAL A 327 143.90 17.17 -50.58
N ILE A 328 144.24 16.06 -51.24
CA ILE A 328 143.26 15.18 -51.91
C ILE A 328 142.31 14.55 -50.89
N ARG A 329 142.80 14.08 -49.74
CA ARG A 329 141.94 13.56 -48.66
C ARG A 329 141.04 14.64 -48.07
N GLU A 330 141.55 15.85 -47.81
CA GLU A 330 140.74 16.97 -47.31
C GLU A 330 139.68 17.43 -48.32
N ALA A 331 139.98 17.42 -49.62
CA ALA A 331 139.01 17.70 -50.67
C ALA A 331 137.92 16.62 -50.75
N LYS A 332 138.28 15.34 -50.56
CA LYS A 332 137.33 14.23 -50.54
C LYS A 332 136.48 14.20 -49.27
N GLU A 333 137.04 14.51 -48.10
CA GLU A 333 136.27 14.63 -46.86
C GLU A 333 135.26 15.77 -46.94
N LYS A 334 135.63 16.93 -47.53
CA LYS A 334 134.68 18.02 -47.81
C LYS A 334 133.53 17.57 -48.71
N GLN A 335 133.80 16.81 -49.78
CA GLN A 335 132.75 16.23 -50.63
C GLN A 335 131.86 15.23 -49.87
N ILE A 336 132.43 14.43 -48.96
CA ILE A 336 131.66 13.50 -48.11
C ILE A 336 130.77 14.25 -47.12
N VAL A 337 131.27 15.31 -46.48
CA VAL A 337 130.50 16.16 -45.56
C VAL A 337 129.38 16.92 -46.29
N GLU A 338 129.65 17.42 -47.50
CA GLU A 338 128.65 18.11 -48.31
C GLU A 338 127.55 17.15 -48.80
N LEU A 339 127.91 15.94 -49.25
CA LEU A 339 126.94 14.90 -49.61
C LEU A 339 126.11 14.44 -48.39
N LYS A 340 126.74 14.24 -47.22
CA LYS A 340 126.03 13.95 -45.96
C LYS A 340 125.03 15.04 -45.64
N LYS A 341 125.45 16.31 -45.67
CA LYS A 341 124.57 17.46 -45.43
C LYS A 341 123.39 17.52 -46.41
N MET A 342 123.60 17.21 -47.70
CA MET A 342 122.50 17.15 -48.67
C MET A 342 121.54 15.98 -48.40
N CYS A 343 122.05 14.82 -47.97
CA CYS A 343 121.23 13.68 -47.55
C CYS A 343 120.45 13.98 -46.25
N GLU A 344 121.10 14.62 -45.27
CA GLU A 344 120.50 15.08 -44.02
C GLU A 344 119.38 16.09 -44.31
N GLN A 345 119.64 17.14 -45.11
CA GLN A 345 118.62 18.10 -45.51
C GLN A 345 117.45 17.48 -46.30
N SER A 346 117.72 16.50 -47.16
CA SER A 346 116.68 15.72 -47.87
C SER A 346 115.86 14.84 -46.91
N ASN A 347 116.50 14.23 -45.92
CA ASN A 347 115.83 13.44 -44.90
C ASN A 347 115.01 14.32 -43.92
N ASP A 348 115.55 15.48 -43.54
CA ASP A 348 114.88 16.46 -42.68
C ASP A 348 113.66 17.04 -43.39
N SER A 349 113.76 17.42 -44.67
CA SER A 349 112.60 17.89 -45.45
C SER A 349 111.53 16.81 -45.61
N LEU A 350 111.94 15.55 -45.89
CA LEU A 350 111.02 14.41 -45.93
C LEU A 350 110.37 14.16 -44.56
N ASN A 351 111.11 14.27 -43.47
CA ASN A 351 110.61 14.12 -42.11
C ASN A 351 109.61 15.24 -41.75
N ASN A 352 109.95 16.50 -42.05
CA ASN A 352 109.05 17.65 -41.89
C ASN A 352 107.74 17.46 -42.71
N GLU A 353 107.82 16.87 -43.91
CA GLU A 353 106.61 16.50 -44.67
C GLU A 353 105.80 15.40 -43.99
N TRP A 354 106.44 14.35 -43.44
CA TRP A 354 105.73 13.29 -42.71
C TRP A 354 105.12 13.77 -41.39
N GLU A 355 105.84 14.59 -40.62
CA GLU A 355 105.33 15.24 -39.41
C GLU A 355 104.16 16.16 -39.73
N LYS A 356 104.24 16.96 -40.82
CA LYS A 356 103.11 17.78 -41.27
C LYS A 356 101.91 16.95 -41.73
N ARG A 357 102.13 15.84 -42.44
CA ARG A 357 101.07 14.90 -42.83
C ARG A 357 100.43 14.25 -41.59
N LEU A 358 101.25 13.86 -40.60
CA LEU A 358 100.80 13.29 -39.33
C LEU A 358 99.98 14.30 -38.51
N HIS A 359 100.47 15.53 -38.34
CA HIS A 359 99.74 16.59 -37.64
C HIS A 359 98.43 16.95 -38.35
N ASN A 360 98.41 17.03 -39.68
CA ASN A 360 97.17 17.22 -40.43
C ASN A 360 96.17 16.07 -40.23
N ALA A 361 96.65 14.81 -40.28
CA ALA A 361 95.80 13.64 -40.07
C ALA A 361 95.27 13.55 -38.62
N VAL A 362 96.09 13.89 -37.63
CA VAL A 362 95.67 13.99 -36.22
C VAL A 362 94.64 15.11 -36.05
N ALA A 363 94.87 16.30 -36.62
CA ALA A 363 93.94 17.42 -36.52
C ALA A 363 92.57 17.12 -37.17
N GLU A 364 92.55 16.46 -38.33
CA GLU A 364 91.30 16.01 -38.95
C GLU A 364 90.64 14.88 -38.15
N MET A 365 91.37 13.90 -37.61
CA MET A 365 90.80 12.90 -36.69
C MET A 365 90.26 13.52 -35.40
N GLU A 366 90.90 14.55 -34.84
CA GLU A 366 90.42 15.26 -33.65
C GLU A 366 89.17 16.10 -33.95
N LYS A 367 89.09 16.69 -35.15
CA LYS A 367 87.92 17.40 -35.68
C LYS A 367 86.77 16.45 -36.00
N GLU A 368 87.01 15.28 -36.58
CA GLU A 368 86.02 14.21 -36.74
C GLU A 368 85.52 13.71 -35.38
N LYS A 369 86.42 13.42 -34.44
CA LYS A 369 86.10 13.05 -33.05
C LYS A 369 85.31 14.13 -32.32
N PHE A 370 85.58 15.41 -32.58
CA PHE A 370 84.78 16.53 -32.09
C PHE A 370 83.40 16.55 -32.75
N ASN A 371 83.31 16.42 -34.07
CA ASN A 371 82.04 16.39 -34.81
C ASN A 371 81.15 15.20 -34.40
N ILE A 372 81.73 14.02 -34.16
CA ILE A 372 81.02 12.83 -33.66
C ILE A 372 80.52 13.07 -32.23
N ARG A 373 81.36 13.63 -31.34
CA ARG A 373 80.94 14.01 -29.98
C ARG A 373 79.84 15.06 -29.97
N LYS A 374 79.96 16.06 -30.85
CA LYS A 374 78.94 17.10 -31.06
C LYS A 374 77.64 16.45 -31.51
N LYS A 375 77.67 15.64 -32.57
CA LYS A 375 76.48 14.92 -33.07
C LYS A 375 75.87 14.02 -31.99
N HIS A 376 76.66 13.26 -31.24
CA HIS A 376 76.13 12.44 -30.13
C HIS A 376 75.46 13.29 -29.03
N THR A 377 75.90 14.54 -28.83
CA THR A 377 75.26 15.48 -27.90
C THR A 377 73.95 16.03 -28.49
N GLU A 378 73.93 16.35 -29.80
CA GLU A 378 72.75 16.77 -30.54
C GLU A 378 71.70 15.64 -30.63
N ASP A 379 72.10 14.40 -30.98
CA ASP A 379 71.27 13.18 -31.01
C ASP A 379 70.69 12.87 -29.60
N MET A 380 71.48 13.03 -28.53
CA MET A 380 71.00 12.90 -27.15
C MET A 380 70.00 13.99 -26.77
N GLN A 381 70.25 15.24 -27.19
CA GLN A 381 69.36 16.35 -26.91
C GLN A 381 68.02 16.19 -27.65
N GLU A 382 68.03 15.81 -28.92
CA GLU A 382 66.82 15.50 -29.70
C GLU A 382 66.01 14.37 -29.05
N LEU A 383 66.66 13.30 -28.58
CA LEU A 383 65.98 12.18 -27.90
C LEU A 383 65.39 12.58 -26.53
N LEU A 384 66.03 13.50 -25.81
CA LEU A 384 65.48 14.09 -24.59
C LEU A 384 64.32 15.05 -24.87
N GLU A 385 64.40 15.84 -25.95
CA GLU A 385 63.35 16.76 -26.38
C GLU A 385 62.11 16.02 -26.90
N ASP A 386 62.26 14.96 -27.71
CA ASP A 386 61.17 14.05 -28.09
C ASP A 386 60.56 13.35 -26.86
N THR A 387 61.39 12.84 -25.95
CA THR A 387 60.89 12.18 -24.74
C THR A 387 60.12 13.14 -23.84
N ASN A 388 60.59 14.37 -23.66
CA ASN A 388 59.87 15.41 -22.93
C ASN A 388 58.58 15.84 -23.66
N ALA A 389 58.61 16.02 -24.98
CA ALA A 389 57.42 16.35 -25.77
C ALA A 389 56.35 15.24 -25.71
N ARG A 390 56.77 13.97 -25.77
CA ARG A 390 55.90 12.80 -25.59
C ARG A 390 55.34 12.72 -24.16
N LEU A 391 56.13 13.06 -23.14
CA LEU A 391 55.68 13.12 -21.75
C LEU A 391 54.66 14.25 -21.55
N SER A 392 54.97 15.49 -21.94
CA SER A 392 54.02 16.61 -21.80
C SER A 392 52.74 16.43 -22.62
N LYS A 393 52.81 15.78 -23.79
CA LYS A 393 51.59 15.37 -24.51
C LYS A 393 50.80 14.32 -23.72
N MET A 394 51.46 13.32 -23.14
CA MET A 394 50.79 12.31 -22.32
C MET A 394 50.15 12.93 -21.06
N GLU A 395 50.80 13.94 -20.46
CA GLU A 395 50.25 14.74 -19.36
C GLU A 395 49.01 15.54 -19.81
N GLU A 396 49.04 16.16 -21.00
CA GLU A 396 47.89 16.86 -21.58
C GLU A 396 46.73 15.89 -21.90
N ASP A 397 47.01 14.76 -22.55
CA ASP A 397 46.04 13.69 -22.84
C ASP A 397 45.39 13.17 -21.53
N TYR A 398 46.17 12.96 -20.45
CA TYR A 398 45.64 12.59 -19.14
C TYR A 398 44.82 13.72 -18.48
N LEU A 399 45.25 14.98 -18.59
CA LEU A 399 44.51 16.12 -18.05
C LEU A 399 43.18 16.33 -18.78
N GLU A 400 43.11 16.13 -20.10
CA GLU A 400 41.85 16.11 -20.84
C GLU A 400 40.99 14.90 -20.48
N GLN A 401 41.58 13.71 -20.29
CA GLN A 401 40.85 12.55 -19.79
C GLN A 401 40.23 12.82 -18.41
N ILE A 402 40.99 13.38 -17.47
CA ILE A 402 40.53 13.76 -16.12
C ILE A 402 39.45 14.84 -16.20
N LYS A 403 39.58 15.82 -17.10
CA LYS A 403 38.57 16.86 -17.34
C LYS A 403 37.28 16.26 -17.91
N SER A 404 37.38 15.29 -18.82
CA SER A 404 36.26 14.56 -19.41
C SER A 404 35.53 13.68 -18.38
N THR A 405 36.26 12.90 -17.57
CA THR A 405 35.66 12.10 -16.49
C THR A 405 35.03 12.97 -15.41
N ASN A 406 35.62 14.11 -15.06
CA ASN A 406 34.98 15.06 -14.15
C ASN A 406 33.71 15.70 -14.74
N GLN A 407 33.60 15.85 -16.06
CA GLN A 407 32.35 16.28 -16.70
C GLN A 407 31.30 15.17 -16.72
N THR A 408 31.66 13.90 -16.91
CA THR A 408 30.69 12.79 -16.83
C THR A 408 30.23 12.56 -15.40
N VAL A 409 31.13 12.63 -14.41
CA VAL A 409 30.78 12.62 -12.97
C VAL A 409 29.78 13.72 -12.65
N LYS A 410 30.04 14.98 -13.01
CA LYS A 410 29.08 16.09 -12.75
C LYS A 410 27.73 15.91 -13.43
N LYS A 411 27.68 15.32 -14.62
CA LYS A 411 26.41 14.97 -15.30
C LYS A 411 25.66 13.85 -14.57
N LEU A 412 26.38 12.88 -14.00
CA LEU A 412 25.80 11.81 -13.19
C LEU A 412 25.33 12.33 -11.82
N GLU A 413 26.10 13.19 -11.15
CA GLU A 413 25.73 13.86 -9.90
C GLU A 413 24.43 14.67 -10.07
N ALA A 414 24.34 15.49 -11.12
CA ALA A 414 23.14 16.26 -11.44
C ALA A 414 21.94 15.34 -11.73
N ARG A 415 22.14 14.23 -12.46
CA ARG A 415 21.09 13.25 -12.73
C ARG A 415 20.65 12.50 -11.46
N VAL A 416 21.56 12.21 -10.53
CA VAL A 416 21.22 11.62 -9.23
C VAL A 416 20.42 12.61 -8.39
N GLN A 417 20.80 13.89 -8.34
CA GLN A 417 20.04 14.93 -7.66
C GLN A 417 18.62 15.08 -8.24
N GLN A 418 18.48 15.08 -9.57
CA GLN A 418 17.18 15.08 -10.24
C GLN A 418 16.34 13.85 -9.85
N LEU A 419 16.92 12.64 -9.92
CA LEU A 419 16.22 11.39 -9.58
C LEU A 419 15.81 11.32 -8.10
N THR A 420 16.60 11.89 -7.18
CA THR A 420 16.22 12.03 -5.76
C THR A 420 14.99 12.93 -5.63
N VAL A 421 14.99 14.11 -6.25
CA VAL A 421 13.85 15.03 -6.22
C VAL A 421 12.60 14.41 -6.89
N GLU A 422 12.76 13.65 -7.98
CA GLU A 422 11.66 12.92 -8.62
C GLU A 422 11.12 11.79 -7.72
N ALA A 423 11.98 11.08 -6.98
CA ALA A 423 11.60 10.05 -6.03
C ALA A 423 10.88 10.63 -4.79
N GLU A 424 11.35 11.77 -4.27
CA GLU A 424 10.71 12.53 -3.18
C GLU A 424 9.32 13.03 -3.59
N ASN A 425 9.20 13.63 -4.77
CA ASN A 425 7.91 14.05 -5.34
C ASN A 425 6.97 12.85 -5.55
N SER A 426 7.48 11.72 -6.04
CA SER A 426 6.71 10.47 -6.17
C SER A 426 6.24 9.95 -4.80
N ASN A 427 7.06 10.11 -3.75
CA ASN A 427 6.70 9.70 -2.40
C ASN A 427 5.64 10.61 -1.77
N LEU A 428 5.75 11.93 -1.97
CA LEU A 428 4.74 12.91 -1.55
C LEU A 428 3.40 12.68 -2.27
N GLN A 429 3.43 12.32 -3.55
CA GLN A 429 2.23 11.90 -4.30
C GLN A 429 1.61 10.61 -3.74
N ARG A 430 2.42 9.60 -3.38
CA ARG A 430 1.92 8.39 -2.69
C ARG A 430 1.30 8.72 -1.33
N GLN A 431 1.92 9.61 -0.55
CA GLN A 431 1.40 10.03 0.75
C GLN A 431 0.05 10.76 0.59
N LYS A 432 -0.06 11.69 -0.36
CA LYS A 432 -1.33 12.36 -0.65
C LYS A 432 -2.41 11.37 -1.09
N LEU A 433 -2.10 10.46 -2.02
CA LEU A 433 -3.05 9.43 -2.46
C LEU A 433 -3.47 8.49 -1.31
N SER A 434 -2.59 8.25 -0.32
CA SER A 434 -2.95 7.50 0.88
C SER A 434 -3.91 8.27 1.78
N GLN A 435 -3.74 9.60 1.91
CA GLN A 435 -4.67 10.46 2.66
C GLN A 435 -6.03 10.57 1.95
N ASP A 436 -6.02 10.87 0.64
CA ASP A 436 -7.22 10.95 -0.20
C ASP A 436 -8.02 9.62 -0.13
N LYS A 437 -7.31 8.48 -0.07
CA LYS A 437 -7.90 7.15 0.17
C LYS A 437 -8.55 7.06 1.56
N THR A 438 -7.84 7.40 2.65
CA THR A 438 -8.42 7.30 4.00
C THR A 438 -9.61 8.24 4.20
N ASP A 439 -9.59 9.42 3.58
CA ASP A 439 -10.70 10.37 3.58
C ASP A 439 -11.92 9.81 2.81
N ALA A 440 -11.69 9.12 1.69
CA ALA A 440 -12.74 8.42 0.94
C ALA A 440 -13.32 7.23 1.72
N GLU A 441 -12.48 6.45 2.40
CA GLU A 441 -12.89 5.33 3.26
C GLU A 441 -13.72 5.82 4.48
N GLN A 442 -13.32 6.94 5.10
CA GLN A 442 -14.11 7.59 6.17
C GLN A 442 -15.47 8.08 5.65
N ARG A 443 -15.52 8.77 4.50
CA ARG A 443 -16.78 9.24 3.90
C ARG A 443 -17.69 8.07 3.54
N TYR A 444 -17.14 6.97 3.00
CA TYR A 444 -17.89 5.74 2.73
C TYR A 444 -18.47 5.14 4.02
N GLN A 445 -17.70 5.08 5.10
CA GLN A 445 -18.15 4.57 6.40
C GLN A 445 -19.27 5.43 7.01
N VAL A 446 -19.21 6.76 6.86
CA VAL A 446 -20.29 7.68 7.27
C VAL A 446 -21.56 7.40 6.46
N VAL A 447 -21.48 7.37 5.12
CA VAL A 447 -22.63 7.09 4.25
C VAL A 447 -23.23 5.70 4.51
N CYS A 448 -22.41 4.70 4.84
CA CYS A 448 -22.91 3.38 5.25
C CYS A 448 -23.66 3.43 6.58
N SER A 449 -23.21 4.26 7.52
CA SER A 449 -23.86 4.47 8.82
C SER A 449 -25.19 5.22 8.66
N GLU A 450 -25.22 6.29 7.85
CA GLU A 450 -26.44 7.01 7.48
C GLU A 450 -27.46 6.10 6.77
N LEU A 451 -27.00 5.25 5.84
CA LEU A 451 -27.85 4.27 5.16
C LEU A 451 -28.40 3.22 6.13
N GLN A 452 -27.62 2.80 7.13
CA GLN A 452 -28.08 1.88 8.17
C GLN A 452 -29.11 2.55 9.09
N GLU A 453 -28.91 3.82 9.46
CA GLU A 453 -29.88 4.59 10.24
C GLU A 453 -31.19 4.80 9.45
N MET A 454 -31.11 5.18 8.17
CA MET A 454 -32.29 5.36 7.32
C MET A 454 -33.05 4.05 7.10
N LYS A 455 -32.36 2.90 7.01
CA LYS A 455 -32.99 1.57 7.02
C LYS A 455 -33.70 1.28 8.35
N ALA A 456 -33.10 1.63 9.48
CA ALA A 456 -33.71 1.46 10.81
C ALA A 456 -34.96 2.35 10.98
N ARG A 457 -34.86 3.64 10.59
CA ARG A 457 -36.00 4.59 10.56
C ARG A 457 -37.13 4.08 9.65
N HIS A 458 -36.82 3.59 8.46
CA HIS A 458 -37.82 3.01 7.54
C HIS A 458 -38.45 1.73 8.12
N SER A 459 -37.67 0.87 8.79
CA SER A 459 -38.20 -0.32 9.47
C SER A 459 -39.12 0.04 10.64
N SER A 460 -38.84 1.12 11.39
CA SER A 460 -39.77 1.65 12.40
C SER A 460 -41.05 2.13 11.74
N LEU A 461 -40.97 3.06 10.78
CA LEU A 461 -42.15 3.62 10.10
C LEU A 461 -43.02 2.55 9.42
N GLN A 462 -42.41 1.48 8.89
CA GLN A 462 -43.15 0.35 8.35
C GLN A 462 -43.88 -0.43 9.45
N LYS A 463 -43.26 -0.69 10.61
CA LYS A 463 -43.95 -1.26 11.77
C LYS A 463 -45.07 -0.34 12.26
N ASP A 464 -44.83 0.96 12.35
CA ASP A 464 -45.82 1.95 12.83
C ASP A 464 -47.04 1.98 11.90
N LYS A 465 -46.81 1.94 10.58
CA LYS A 465 -47.86 1.76 9.55
C LYS A 465 -48.63 0.46 9.75
N ASP A 466 -47.96 -0.65 10.00
CA ASP A 466 -48.58 -1.97 10.16
C ASP A 466 -49.41 -2.06 11.46
N HIS A 467 -48.97 -1.44 12.56
CA HIS A 467 -49.77 -1.30 13.78
C HIS A 467 -51.02 -0.43 13.55
N ILE A 468 -50.92 0.64 12.75
CA ILE A 468 -52.06 1.47 12.36
C ILE A 468 -53.06 0.67 11.50
N ILE A 469 -52.57 -0.12 10.54
CA ILE A 469 -53.42 -1.01 9.73
C ILE A 469 -54.13 -2.04 10.61
N GLN A 470 -53.39 -2.74 11.47
CA GLN A 470 -53.97 -3.71 12.41
C GLN A 470 -55.02 -3.05 13.33
N GLY A 471 -54.74 -1.85 13.85
CA GLY A 471 -55.71 -1.08 14.64
C GLY A 471 -56.98 -0.71 13.85
N TYR A 472 -56.88 -0.44 12.55
CA TYR A 472 -58.06 -0.25 11.69
C TYR A 472 -58.81 -1.57 11.42
N GLU A 473 -58.11 -2.68 11.18
CA GLU A 473 -58.73 -4.00 11.02
C GLU A 473 -59.45 -4.46 12.29
N GLU A 474 -58.84 -4.29 13.46
CA GLU A 474 -59.46 -4.60 14.76
C GLU A 474 -60.70 -3.73 15.02
N ASN A 475 -60.66 -2.43 14.72
CA ASN A 475 -61.83 -1.56 14.82
C ASN A 475 -62.94 -1.96 13.82
N MET A 476 -62.57 -2.34 12.59
CA MET A 476 -63.51 -2.81 11.58
C MET A 476 -64.16 -4.15 11.98
N GLN A 477 -63.39 -5.10 12.51
CA GLN A 477 -63.89 -6.36 13.06
C GLN A 477 -64.80 -6.14 14.28
N GLN A 478 -64.46 -5.22 15.19
CA GLN A 478 -65.33 -4.86 16.32
C GLN A 478 -66.64 -4.22 15.85
N LEU A 479 -66.60 -3.37 14.83
CA LEU A 479 -67.80 -2.75 14.26
C LEU A 479 -68.67 -3.77 13.51
N GLN A 480 -68.06 -4.68 12.74
CA GLN A 480 -68.75 -5.77 12.07
C GLN A 480 -69.37 -6.75 13.08
N SER A 481 -68.65 -7.11 14.15
CA SER A 481 -69.16 -7.93 15.24
C SER A 481 -70.36 -7.28 15.95
N LYS A 482 -70.34 -5.96 16.16
CA LYS A 482 -71.52 -5.22 16.64
C LYS A 482 -72.69 -5.31 15.67
N TYR A 483 -72.46 -5.07 14.37
CA TYR A 483 -73.52 -5.23 13.37
C TYR A 483 -74.08 -6.66 13.31
N ASP A 484 -73.23 -7.69 13.43
CA ASP A 484 -73.69 -9.08 13.50
C ASP A 484 -74.50 -9.37 14.77
N VAL A 485 -74.13 -8.80 15.92
CA VAL A 485 -74.90 -8.86 17.17
C VAL A 485 -76.25 -8.14 17.01
N ASP A 486 -76.28 -6.92 16.47
CA ASP A 486 -77.50 -6.15 16.24
C ASP A 486 -78.43 -6.86 15.23
N ILE A 487 -77.87 -7.39 14.14
CA ILE A 487 -78.60 -8.19 13.15
C ILE A 487 -79.17 -9.47 13.78
N ASN A 488 -78.43 -10.13 14.67
CA ASN A 488 -78.90 -11.33 15.35
C ASN A 488 -79.94 -11.01 16.44
N PHE A 489 -79.83 -9.87 17.13
CA PHE A 489 -80.85 -9.36 18.02
C PHE A 489 -82.15 -9.04 17.26
N ILE A 490 -82.05 -8.35 16.12
CA ILE A 490 -83.20 -8.06 15.23
C ILE A 490 -83.83 -9.36 14.70
N LYS A 491 -83.04 -10.36 14.29
CA LYS A 491 -83.54 -11.70 13.95
C LYS A 491 -84.24 -12.38 15.14
N GLN A 492 -83.72 -12.22 16.35
CA GLN A 492 -84.32 -12.81 17.57
C GLN A 492 -85.63 -12.11 17.95
N GLU A 493 -85.70 -10.78 17.85
CA GLU A 493 -86.95 -10.00 17.97
C GLU A 493 -87.97 -10.43 16.91
N HIS A 494 -87.57 -10.54 15.64
CA HIS A 494 -88.45 -11.05 14.58
C HIS A 494 -88.91 -12.49 14.84
N ALA A 495 -88.04 -13.38 15.33
CA ALA A 495 -88.40 -14.74 15.69
C ALA A 495 -89.35 -14.80 16.90
N LEU A 496 -89.13 -13.98 17.93
CA LEU A 496 -90.03 -13.86 19.09
C LEU A 496 -91.38 -13.23 18.72
N SER A 497 -91.39 -12.27 17.81
CA SER A 497 -92.62 -11.62 17.32
C SER A 497 -93.40 -12.55 16.38
N ALA A 498 -92.70 -13.30 15.52
CA ALA A 498 -93.30 -14.35 14.69
C ALA A 498 -93.80 -15.54 15.53
N ALA A 499 -93.10 -15.91 16.60
CA ALA A 499 -93.57 -16.91 17.56
C ALA A 499 -94.86 -16.44 18.24
N LYS A 500 -94.90 -15.24 18.83
CA LYS A 500 -96.13 -14.65 19.41
C LYS A 500 -97.28 -14.56 18.39
N ALA A 501 -96.98 -14.25 17.13
CA ALA A 501 -97.97 -14.25 16.06
C ALA A 501 -98.45 -15.68 15.73
N SER A 502 -97.56 -16.68 15.77
CA SER A 502 -97.91 -18.10 15.66
C SER A 502 -98.77 -18.56 16.83
N ASP A 503 -98.42 -18.20 18.07
CA ASP A 503 -99.17 -18.52 19.29
C ASP A 503 -100.62 -17.99 19.18
N VAL A 504 -100.79 -16.73 18.79
CA VAL A 504 -102.11 -16.12 18.55
C VAL A 504 -102.84 -16.76 17.36
N ILE A 505 -102.11 -17.17 16.31
CA ILE A 505 -102.69 -17.93 15.20
C ILE A 505 -103.11 -19.33 15.66
N GLU A 506 -102.40 -19.98 16.58
CA GLU A 506 -102.74 -21.27 17.17
C GLU A 506 -103.92 -21.16 18.14
N GLU A 507 -104.02 -20.10 18.95
CA GLU A 507 -105.22 -19.78 19.75
C GLU A 507 -106.45 -19.56 18.85
N LEU A 508 -106.29 -18.83 17.75
CA LEU A 508 -107.36 -18.61 16.77
C LEU A 508 -107.70 -19.91 16.01
N GLN A 509 -106.71 -20.74 15.64
CA GLN A 509 -106.93 -22.05 15.02
C GLN A 509 -107.59 -23.03 15.99
N HIS A 510 -107.26 -22.99 17.28
CA HIS A 510 -107.90 -23.80 18.31
C HIS A 510 -109.34 -23.34 18.55
N SER A 511 -109.58 -22.03 18.58
CA SER A 511 -110.93 -21.44 18.63
C SER A 511 -111.77 -21.82 17.41
N VAL A 512 -111.20 -21.74 16.20
CA VAL A 512 -111.80 -22.22 14.95
C VAL A 512 -112.01 -23.73 14.96
N SER A 513 -111.13 -24.50 15.61
CA SER A 513 -111.26 -25.96 15.74
C SER A 513 -112.35 -26.35 16.75
N LEU A 514 -112.52 -25.57 17.82
CA LEU A 514 -113.63 -25.73 18.77
C LEU A 514 -114.98 -25.37 18.13
N LEU A 515 -115.04 -24.30 17.33
CA LEU A 515 -116.21 -23.95 16.52
C LEU A 515 -116.49 -25.00 15.43
N LYS A 516 -115.45 -25.56 14.80
CA LYS A 516 -115.58 -26.70 13.88
C LYS A 516 -116.04 -27.96 14.61
N GLN A 517 -115.60 -28.22 15.84
CA GLN A 517 -116.06 -29.35 16.64
C GLN A 517 -117.55 -29.17 16.98
N GLN A 518 -117.98 -28.00 17.46
CA GLN A 518 -119.40 -27.71 17.70
C GLN A 518 -120.24 -27.83 16.42
N LEU A 519 -119.72 -27.39 15.28
CA LEU A 519 -120.36 -27.57 13.98
C LEU A 519 -120.39 -29.05 13.55
N GLN A 520 -119.33 -29.81 13.80
CA GLN A 520 -119.25 -31.24 13.54
C GLN A 520 -120.13 -32.05 14.49
N ASP A 521 -120.32 -31.65 15.74
CA ASP A 521 -121.22 -32.30 16.71
C ASP A 521 -122.67 -32.05 16.31
N SER A 522 -123.00 -30.83 15.90
CA SER A 522 -124.28 -30.45 15.30
C SER A 522 -124.54 -31.21 13.99
N GLU A 523 -123.55 -31.25 13.09
CA GLU A 523 -123.64 -32.05 11.86
C GLU A 523 -123.64 -33.55 12.15
N HIS A 524 -123.01 -34.05 13.21
CA HIS A 524 -123.05 -35.47 13.59
C HIS A 524 -124.40 -35.82 14.21
N GLN A 525 -125.08 -34.91 14.92
CA GLN A 525 -126.48 -35.09 15.31
C GLN A 525 -127.39 -35.13 14.06
N ARG A 526 -127.20 -34.22 13.10
CA ARG A 526 -127.91 -34.21 11.82
C ARG A 526 -127.63 -35.46 10.97
N GLN A 527 -126.38 -35.91 10.93
CA GLN A 527 -125.95 -37.13 10.26
C GLN A 527 -126.40 -38.38 11.01
N GLN A 528 -126.61 -38.34 12.33
CA GLN A 528 -127.20 -39.47 13.04
C GLN A 528 -128.67 -39.60 12.66
N GLN A 529 -129.42 -38.49 12.64
CA GLN A 529 -130.79 -38.46 12.12
C GLN A 529 -130.88 -38.93 10.66
N LEU A 530 -129.88 -38.62 9.82
CA LEU A 530 -129.78 -39.16 8.46
C LEU A 530 -129.39 -40.64 8.44
N ARG A 531 -128.41 -41.08 9.23
CA ARG A 531 -127.99 -42.50 9.31
C ARG A 531 -129.07 -43.40 9.87
N ASP A 532 -129.93 -42.91 10.75
CA ASP A 532 -131.09 -43.65 11.26
C ASP A 532 -132.19 -43.81 10.17
N GLN A 533 -132.18 -42.94 9.14
CA GLN A 533 -132.98 -43.09 7.91
C GLN A 533 -132.26 -43.94 6.85
N GLU A 534 -130.94 -43.79 6.73
CA GLU A 534 -130.09 -44.41 5.70
C GLU A 534 -129.78 -45.88 6.01
N TYR A 535 -129.57 -46.24 7.29
CA TYR A 535 -129.51 -47.63 7.76
C TYR A 535 -130.76 -48.41 7.38
N LYS A 536 -131.93 -47.74 7.44
CA LYS A 536 -133.23 -48.27 7.01
C LYS A 536 -133.20 -48.66 5.52
N LEU A 537 -132.70 -47.77 4.67
CA LEU A 537 -132.52 -47.99 3.22
C LEU A 537 -131.37 -48.98 2.91
N GLN A 538 -130.34 -49.03 3.75
CA GLN A 538 -129.16 -49.86 3.53
C GLN A 538 -129.38 -51.32 3.96
N GLN A 539 -130.32 -51.56 4.88
CA GLN A 539 -130.89 -52.88 5.13
C GLN A 539 -131.56 -53.45 3.88
N ASP A 540 -132.28 -52.62 3.11
CA ASP A 540 -132.85 -53.00 1.81
C ASP A 540 -131.74 -53.29 0.76
N LYS A 541 -130.66 -52.50 0.75
CA LYS A 541 -129.53 -52.68 -0.20
C LYS A 541 -128.75 -53.98 0.04
N LEU A 542 -128.40 -54.29 1.28
CA LEU A 542 -127.50 -55.42 1.63
C LEU A 542 -128.09 -56.80 1.28
N HIS A 543 -129.41 -56.85 1.06
CA HIS A 543 -130.13 -58.00 0.52
C HIS A 543 -129.71 -58.35 -0.92
N LEU A 544 -129.26 -57.38 -1.73
CA LEU A 544 -128.92 -57.60 -3.14
C LEU A 544 -127.45 -58.02 -3.39
N GLU A 545 -126.48 -57.44 -2.69
CA GLU A 545 -125.06 -57.50 -3.13
C GLU A 545 -124.40 -58.88 -2.95
N ARG A 546 -124.83 -59.68 -1.97
CA ARG A 546 -124.27 -61.02 -1.69
C ARG A 546 -124.43 -62.03 -2.84
N VAL A 547 -125.19 -61.67 -3.87
CA VAL A 547 -125.44 -62.48 -5.07
C VAL A 547 -124.22 -62.52 -6.01
N TYR A 548 -123.42 -61.45 -6.09
CA TYR A 548 -122.47 -61.25 -7.20
C TYR A 548 -121.02 -61.69 -6.94
N GLU A 549 -120.51 -61.54 -5.72
CA GLU A 549 -119.06 -61.43 -5.45
C GLU A 549 -118.25 -62.72 -5.69
N LYS A 550 -118.91 -63.89 -5.70
CA LYS A 550 -118.26 -65.23 -5.75
C LYS A 550 -117.55 -65.56 -7.07
N GLN A 551 -117.58 -64.69 -8.09
CA GLN A 551 -117.11 -64.99 -9.44
C GLN A 551 -115.63 -64.64 -9.70
N ILE A 552 -115.04 -63.67 -8.98
CA ILE A 552 -113.81 -62.98 -9.44
C ILE A 552 -112.51 -63.76 -9.17
N HIS A 553 -112.46 -64.64 -8.15
CA HIS A 553 -111.19 -65.14 -7.59
C HIS A 553 -110.35 -66.08 -8.48
N SER A 554 -110.85 -66.53 -9.65
CA SER A 554 -110.24 -67.64 -10.39
C SER A 554 -109.06 -67.29 -11.32
N ILE A 555 -108.79 -66.01 -11.60
CA ILE A 555 -108.04 -65.60 -12.82
C ILE A 555 -106.51 -65.47 -12.60
N ARG A 556 -106.01 -65.50 -11.36
CA ARG A 556 -104.74 -64.80 -11.02
C ARG A 556 -103.43 -65.62 -11.08
N ASN A 557 -103.47 -66.92 -11.34
CA ASN A 557 -102.34 -67.82 -11.03
C ASN A 557 -101.34 -68.10 -12.18
N ASP A 558 -101.64 -67.75 -13.43
CA ASP A 558 -100.95 -68.34 -14.59
C ASP A 558 -99.64 -67.63 -15.05
N LEU A 559 -99.31 -66.46 -14.48
CA LEU A 559 -98.30 -65.54 -15.07
C LEU A 559 -96.82 -65.85 -14.76
N ASP A 560 -96.49 -66.49 -13.63
CA ASP A 560 -95.11 -66.46 -13.08
C ASP A 560 -94.07 -67.35 -13.80
N LYS A 561 -94.47 -68.11 -14.83
CA LYS A 561 -93.70 -69.27 -15.31
C LYS A 561 -92.62 -68.99 -16.36
N GLU A 562 -92.73 -67.91 -17.13
CA GLU A 562 -91.88 -67.60 -18.30
C GLU A 562 -90.43 -67.20 -17.96
N ARG A 563 -90.15 -66.73 -16.73
CA ARG A 563 -88.97 -65.90 -16.44
C ARG A 563 -87.61 -66.63 -16.39
N GLY A 564 -87.57 -67.95 -16.60
CA GLY A 564 -86.45 -68.80 -16.16
C GLY A 564 -85.22 -68.92 -17.08
N ASP A 565 -85.38 -68.97 -18.42
CA ASP A 565 -84.37 -69.64 -19.27
C ASP A 565 -83.23 -68.77 -19.84
N ALA A 566 -83.31 -67.44 -19.74
CA ALA A 566 -82.35 -66.54 -20.39
C ALA A 566 -80.88 -66.67 -19.87
N GLN A 567 -80.69 -67.05 -18.61
CA GLN A 567 -79.42 -66.87 -17.88
C GLN A 567 -78.24 -67.72 -18.39
N LYS A 568 -78.49 -68.81 -19.14
CA LYS A 568 -77.51 -69.88 -19.37
C LYS A 568 -76.47 -69.61 -20.47
N LYS A 569 -76.64 -68.57 -21.30
CA LYS A 569 -75.91 -68.40 -22.58
C LYS A 569 -74.50 -67.77 -22.49
N ILE A 570 -74.17 -67.10 -21.38
CA ILE A 570 -73.02 -66.17 -21.32
C ILE A 570 -71.66 -66.88 -21.14
N ARG A 571 -71.58 -67.92 -20.30
CA ARG A 571 -70.32 -68.51 -19.79
C ARG A 571 -69.41 -69.24 -20.80
N LYS A 572 -69.72 -69.21 -22.11
CA LYS A 572 -69.01 -70.01 -23.13
C LYS A 572 -67.98 -69.25 -23.97
N LEU A 573 -67.79 -67.95 -23.74
CA LEU A 573 -66.86 -67.11 -24.51
C LEU A 573 -65.53 -66.82 -23.79
N GLU A 574 -65.41 -67.20 -22.52
CA GLU A 574 -64.32 -66.75 -21.64
C GLU A 574 -63.10 -67.71 -21.65
N GLU A 575 -63.28 -68.98 -22.04
CA GLU A 575 -62.23 -70.01 -21.93
C GLU A 575 -61.19 -69.96 -23.07
N THR A 576 -61.58 -69.58 -24.29
CA THR A 576 -60.72 -69.68 -25.49
C THR A 576 -59.57 -68.67 -25.57
N LEU A 577 -59.54 -67.65 -24.70
CA LEU A 577 -58.50 -66.62 -24.72
C LEU A 577 -57.17 -67.11 -24.10
N LYS A 578 -57.23 -68.08 -23.19
CA LYS A 578 -56.15 -68.40 -22.25
C LYS A 578 -55.02 -69.27 -22.81
N GLU A 579 -55.27 -70.03 -23.87
CA GLU A 579 -54.33 -71.05 -24.39
C GLU A 579 -53.16 -70.49 -25.22
N LYS A 580 -53.15 -69.19 -25.55
CA LYS A 580 -52.17 -68.61 -26.49
C LYS A 580 -50.91 -68.02 -25.85
N GLU A 581 -50.92 -67.70 -24.57
CA GLU A 581 -49.81 -66.97 -23.92
C GLU A 581 -48.69 -67.91 -23.41
N GLU A 582 -49.00 -69.17 -23.07
CA GLU A 582 -48.04 -70.08 -22.42
C GLU A 582 -46.98 -70.73 -23.35
N GLN A 583 -46.96 -70.43 -24.65
CA GLN A 583 -45.98 -71.02 -25.58
C GLN A 583 -44.67 -70.22 -25.70
N LEU A 584 -44.69 -68.91 -25.43
CA LEU A 584 -43.56 -68.03 -25.75
C LEU A 584 -42.39 -68.13 -24.75
N THR A 585 -42.65 -68.55 -23.51
CA THR A 585 -41.69 -68.51 -22.38
C THR A 585 -40.74 -69.72 -22.28
N ARG A 586 -40.88 -70.74 -23.13
CA ARG A 586 -40.15 -72.03 -22.95
C ARG A 586 -38.86 -72.20 -23.78
N VAL A 587 -38.54 -71.29 -24.68
CA VAL A 587 -37.37 -71.43 -25.60
C VAL A 587 -36.10 -70.76 -25.06
N THR A 588 -36.22 -69.69 -24.26
CA THR A 588 -35.10 -68.76 -23.98
C THR A 588 -34.07 -69.28 -22.97
N GLU A 589 -34.44 -70.19 -22.06
CA GLU A 589 -33.60 -70.54 -20.90
C GLU A 589 -32.56 -71.64 -21.18
N VAL A 590 -32.74 -72.46 -22.22
CA VAL A 590 -31.90 -73.64 -22.48
C VAL A 590 -30.49 -73.27 -22.97
N GLN A 591 -30.34 -72.12 -23.65
CA GLN A 591 -29.12 -71.79 -24.41
C GLN A 591 -27.97 -71.19 -23.56
N ARG A 592 -28.15 -71.07 -22.24
CA ARG A 592 -27.26 -70.31 -21.34
C ARG A 592 -26.26 -71.16 -20.54
N LEU A 593 -26.49 -72.47 -20.38
CA LEU A 593 -25.81 -73.30 -19.37
C LEU A 593 -24.72 -74.25 -19.89
N GLN A 594 -24.38 -74.23 -21.19
CA GLN A 594 -23.47 -75.22 -21.79
C GLN A 594 -22.01 -74.72 -22.00
N ALA A 595 -21.69 -73.48 -21.62
CA ALA A 595 -20.47 -72.79 -22.03
C ALA A 595 -19.36 -72.62 -20.96
N GLN A 596 -19.48 -73.25 -19.78
CA GLN A 596 -18.58 -73.00 -18.63
C GLN A 596 -17.82 -74.23 -18.10
N GLN A 597 -17.66 -75.31 -18.90
CA GLN A 597 -17.13 -76.59 -18.41
C GLN A 597 -15.95 -77.18 -19.20
N ALA A 598 -15.31 -76.41 -20.09
CA ALA A 598 -14.28 -76.93 -21.00
C ALA A 598 -12.83 -76.53 -20.63
N ASP A 599 -12.59 -75.32 -20.12
CA ASP A 599 -11.24 -74.72 -20.09
C ASP A 599 -10.30 -75.22 -18.98
N ALA A 600 -10.79 -76.04 -18.04
CA ALA A 600 -10.08 -76.38 -16.81
C ALA A 600 -9.06 -77.55 -16.90
N ALA A 601 -8.83 -78.12 -18.08
CA ALA A 601 -8.25 -79.47 -18.21
C ALA A 601 -6.89 -79.60 -18.94
N LEU A 602 -6.27 -78.51 -19.41
CA LEU A 602 -5.16 -78.60 -20.40
C LEU A 602 -3.73 -78.28 -19.92
N GLU A 603 -3.51 -77.65 -18.75
CA GLU A 603 -2.16 -77.19 -18.36
C GLU A 603 -1.23 -78.31 -17.81
N GLU A 604 -1.77 -79.33 -17.13
CA GLU A 604 -0.97 -80.24 -16.29
C GLU A 604 0.11 -81.06 -17.04
N PHE A 605 -0.11 -81.36 -18.33
CA PHE A 605 0.68 -82.39 -19.05
C PHE A 605 2.06 -81.90 -19.56
N LYS A 606 2.33 -80.59 -19.53
CA LYS A 606 3.42 -79.99 -20.32
C LYS A 606 4.84 -80.18 -19.76
N ARG A 607 4.98 -80.52 -18.47
CA ARG A 607 6.22 -80.26 -17.69
C ARG A 607 7.28 -81.38 -17.63
N GLN A 608 7.18 -82.45 -18.43
CA GLN A 608 7.92 -83.70 -18.16
C GLN A 608 8.90 -84.19 -19.25
N VAL A 609 9.05 -83.49 -20.38
CA VAL A 609 9.78 -84.03 -21.56
C VAL A 609 11.27 -83.65 -21.64
N GLU A 610 11.70 -82.55 -21.04
CA GLU A 610 12.94 -81.84 -21.45
C GLU A 610 14.28 -82.43 -20.91
N LEU A 611 14.26 -83.43 -20.03
CA LEU A 611 15.42 -83.79 -19.18
C LEU A 611 16.48 -84.74 -19.81
N ASN A 612 16.42 -85.06 -21.12
CA ASN A 612 17.20 -86.18 -21.67
C ASN A 612 17.65 -85.99 -23.14
N SER A 613 18.96 -85.76 -23.37
CA SER A 613 19.54 -85.74 -24.72
C SER A 613 21.08 -85.87 -24.79
N GLU A 614 21.82 -85.14 -23.95
CA GLU A 614 23.16 -84.61 -24.29
C GLU A 614 24.33 -85.61 -24.45
N LYS A 615 24.16 -86.90 -24.13
CA LYS A 615 25.26 -87.78 -23.70
C LYS A 615 26.14 -88.40 -24.81
N VAL A 616 25.80 -88.25 -26.09
CA VAL A 616 26.32 -89.11 -27.19
C VAL A 616 27.60 -88.58 -27.88
N TYR A 617 27.96 -87.31 -27.72
CA TYR A 617 28.89 -86.61 -28.63
C TYR A 617 30.41 -86.85 -28.43
N ALA A 618 30.85 -87.72 -27.51
CA ALA A 618 32.22 -87.66 -26.99
C ALA A 618 33.33 -88.43 -27.76
N GLU A 619 33.06 -89.65 -28.24
CA GLU A 619 34.13 -90.66 -28.40
C GLU A 619 34.88 -90.68 -29.74
N MET A 620 34.27 -90.22 -30.84
CA MET A 620 34.84 -90.36 -32.20
C MET A 620 36.04 -89.41 -32.51
N LYS A 621 36.67 -88.87 -31.46
CA LYS A 621 37.60 -87.73 -31.53
C LYS A 621 39.07 -88.12 -31.72
N GLN A 622 39.49 -89.29 -31.24
CA GLN A 622 40.89 -89.55 -30.88
C GLN A 622 41.78 -90.19 -31.97
N GLN A 623 41.22 -90.91 -32.96
CA GLN A 623 42.04 -91.63 -33.96
C GLN A 623 42.60 -90.72 -35.08
N MET A 624 42.08 -89.50 -35.24
CA MET A 624 42.52 -88.56 -36.28
C MET A 624 43.98 -88.12 -36.10
N GLU A 625 44.38 -87.93 -34.84
CA GLU A 625 45.49 -87.08 -34.40
C GLU A 625 46.89 -87.49 -34.90
N LYS A 626 47.06 -88.74 -35.35
CA LYS A 626 48.41 -89.35 -35.49
C LYS A 626 49.00 -89.30 -36.90
N VAL A 627 48.18 -89.39 -37.95
CA VAL A 627 48.66 -89.26 -39.35
C VAL A 627 48.92 -87.79 -39.70
N GLU A 628 48.16 -86.89 -39.07
CA GLU A 628 48.29 -85.43 -39.21
C GLU A 628 49.69 -84.92 -38.81
N ALA A 629 50.36 -85.61 -37.88
CA ALA A 629 51.65 -85.20 -37.33
C ALA A 629 52.81 -85.18 -38.34
N ASP A 630 52.94 -86.19 -39.21
CA ASP A 630 54.07 -86.27 -40.15
C ASP A 630 53.88 -85.43 -41.41
N LEU A 631 52.64 -85.33 -41.92
CA LEU A 631 52.32 -84.39 -43.00
C LEU A 631 52.60 -82.95 -42.54
N SER A 632 52.30 -82.63 -41.27
CA SER A 632 52.60 -81.34 -40.66
C SER A 632 54.09 -81.02 -40.61
N ARG A 633 55.00 -82.01 -40.44
CA ARG A 633 56.44 -81.75 -40.41
C ARG A 633 56.97 -81.22 -41.75
N SER A 634 56.70 -81.91 -42.86
CA SER A 634 57.16 -81.48 -44.20
C SER A 634 56.48 -80.17 -44.64
N LYS A 635 55.17 -80.04 -44.35
CA LYS A 635 54.42 -78.80 -44.55
C LYS A 635 55.10 -77.63 -43.82
N SER A 636 55.44 -77.80 -42.54
CA SER A 636 55.98 -76.72 -41.69
C SER A 636 57.28 -76.09 -42.21
N LEU A 637 58.14 -76.80 -42.94
CA LEU A 637 59.40 -76.24 -43.43
C LEU A 637 59.20 -75.31 -44.64
N ARG A 638 58.40 -75.74 -45.61
CA ARG A 638 58.03 -74.91 -46.78
C ARG A 638 57.12 -73.75 -46.34
N GLU A 639 56.25 -74.01 -45.37
CA GLU A 639 55.40 -73.01 -44.72
C GLU A 639 56.24 -71.99 -43.93
N LYS A 640 57.35 -72.37 -43.28
CA LYS A 640 58.28 -71.43 -42.64
C LYS A 640 58.94 -70.49 -43.66
N GLN A 641 59.49 -71.01 -44.76
CA GLN A 641 60.07 -70.15 -45.80
C GLN A 641 59.03 -69.22 -46.44
N SER A 642 57.82 -69.72 -46.68
CA SER A 642 56.70 -68.88 -47.15
C SER A 642 56.31 -67.82 -46.11
N LYS A 643 56.37 -68.15 -44.82
CA LYS A 643 56.10 -67.21 -43.72
C LYS A 643 57.16 -66.13 -43.64
N GLU A 644 58.45 -66.47 -43.78
CA GLU A 644 59.57 -65.51 -43.79
C GLU A 644 59.38 -64.43 -44.86
N PHE A 645 59.12 -64.83 -46.11
CA PHE A 645 58.85 -63.87 -47.20
C PHE A 645 57.56 -63.09 -47.01
N SER A 646 56.48 -63.73 -46.51
CA SER A 646 55.25 -63.02 -46.18
C SER A 646 55.43 -62.02 -45.03
N TRP A 647 56.31 -62.32 -44.07
CA TRP A 647 56.62 -61.45 -42.94
C TRP A 647 57.42 -60.24 -43.38
N GLN A 648 58.41 -60.39 -44.26
CA GLN A 648 59.14 -59.26 -44.85
C GLN A 648 58.24 -58.35 -45.71
N LEU A 649 57.33 -58.93 -46.49
CA LEU A 649 56.34 -58.17 -47.27
C LEU A 649 55.31 -57.47 -46.37
N GLU A 650 54.84 -58.14 -45.33
CA GLU A 650 53.88 -57.58 -44.37
C GLU A 650 54.54 -56.53 -43.45
N GLU A 651 55.82 -56.65 -43.10
CA GLU A 651 56.56 -55.60 -42.38
C GLU A 651 56.73 -54.35 -43.26
N LEU A 652 57.11 -54.51 -44.53
CA LEU A 652 57.21 -53.38 -45.46
C LEU A 652 55.84 -52.72 -45.70
N LYS A 653 54.78 -53.52 -45.84
CA LYS A 653 53.40 -53.04 -45.89
C LYS A 653 53.01 -52.30 -44.62
N GLN A 654 53.31 -52.83 -43.43
CA GLN A 654 53.04 -52.17 -42.15
C GLN A 654 53.74 -50.83 -42.02
N ARG A 655 54.98 -50.68 -42.52
CA ARG A 655 55.70 -49.39 -42.53
C ARG A 655 55.01 -48.36 -43.44
N TYR A 656 54.55 -48.76 -44.63
CA TYR A 656 53.76 -47.86 -45.48
C TYR A 656 52.36 -47.56 -44.91
N GLU A 657 51.73 -48.55 -44.27
CA GLU A 657 50.42 -48.41 -43.64
C GLU A 657 50.51 -47.50 -42.39
N GLN A 658 51.62 -47.53 -41.65
CA GLN A 658 51.98 -46.57 -40.61
C GLN A 658 52.15 -45.15 -41.17
N GLN A 659 52.95 -44.94 -42.21
CA GLN A 659 53.09 -43.62 -42.86
C GLN A 659 51.76 -43.05 -43.36
N ILE A 660 50.89 -43.92 -43.91
CA ILE A 660 49.53 -43.56 -44.32
C ILE A 660 48.64 -43.20 -43.12
N VAL A 661 48.83 -43.84 -41.95
CA VAL A 661 48.12 -43.49 -40.70
C VAL A 661 48.66 -42.18 -40.10
N GLU A 662 49.97 -41.94 -40.15
CA GLU A 662 50.61 -40.70 -39.70
C GLU A 662 50.13 -39.50 -40.53
N LEU A 663 50.18 -39.58 -41.88
CA LEU A 663 49.65 -38.54 -42.76
C LEU A 663 48.13 -38.31 -42.59
N LYS A 664 47.35 -39.37 -42.31
CA LYS A 664 45.92 -39.23 -41.96
C LYS A 664 45.72 -38.54 -40.60
N LEU A 665 46.58 -38.82 -39.63
CA LEU A 665 46.54 -38.21 -38.31
C LEU A 665 46.91 -36.73 -38.37
N GLU A 666 47.95 -36.36 -39.13
CA GLU A 666 48.31 -34.96 -39.42
C GLU A 666 47.16 -34.23 -40.11
N HIS A 667 46.58 -34.81 -41.17
CA HIS A 667 45.45 -34.20 -41.87
C HIS A 667 44.21 -34.02 -40.99
N GLU A 668 43.87 -35.00 -40.13
CA GLU A 668 42.78 -34.84 -39.15
C GLU A 668 43.15 -33.80 -38.06
N GLN A 669 44.42 -33.66 -37.67
CA GLN A 669 44.86 -32.59 -36.78
C GLN A 669 44.67 -31.21 -37.43
N GLU A 670 45.17 -30.97 -38.65
CA GLU A 670 44.95 -29.74 -39.41
C GLU A 670 43.47 -29.40 -39.56
N LYS A 671 42.66 -30.41 -39.93
CA LYS A 671 41.20 -30.30 -40.06
C LYS A 671 40.52 -29.93 -38.73
N THR A 672 40.98 -30.48 -37.59
CA THR A 672 40.49 -30.04 -36.27
C THR A 672 40.97 -28.65 -35.88
N HIS A 673 42.16 -28.21 -36.30
CA HIS A 673 42.65 -26.85 -36.08
C HIS A 673 41.83 -25.83 -36.88
N LEU A 674 41.64 -26.06 -38.18
CA LEU A 674 40.78 -25.22 -39.04
C LEU A 674 39.34 -25.18 -38.54
N PHE A 675 38.80 -26.31 -38.06
CA PHE A 675 37.47 -26.34 -37.44
C PHE A 675 37.40 -25.55 -36.12
N GLN A 676 38.47 -25.56 -35.32
CA GLN A 676 38.56 -24.73 -34.10
C GLN A 676 38.66 -23.25 -34.44
N GLN A 677 39.51 -22.86 -35.40
CA GLN A 677 39.64 -21.48 -35.88
C GLN A 677 38.31 -20.94 -36.41
N HIS A 678 37.68 -21.66 -37.35
CA HIS A 678 36.36 -21.27 -37.90
C HIS A 678 35.30 -21.13 -36.79
N ASN A 679 35.31 -22.01 -35.78
CA ASN A 679 34.39 -21.85 -34.65
C ASN A 679 34.71 -20.62 -33.79
N ALA A 680 35.99 -20.31 -33.54
CA ALA A 680 36.41 -19.12 -32.80
C ALA A 680 36.05 -17.82 -33.53
N GLU A 681 36.24 -17.77 -34.85
CA GLU A 681 35.83 -16.65 -35.72
C GLU A 681 34.30 -16.48 -35.74
N LYS A 682 33.56 -17.59 -35.91
CA LYS A 682 32.09 -17.61 -35.79
C LYS A 682 31.62 -17.12 -34.41
N ASP A 683 32.29 -17.54 -33.34
CA ASP A 683 31.95 -17.13 -31.97
C ASP A 683 32.34 -15.67 -31.68
N CYS A 684 33.37 -15.11 -32.35
CA CYS A 684 33.63 -13.67 -32.36
C CYS A 684 32.47 -12.93 -33.03
N LEU A 685 32.09 -13.32 -34.24
CA LEU A 685 31.00 -12.70 -34.99
C LEU A 685 29.66 -12.77 -34.24
N VAL A 686 29.38 -13.87 -33.54
CA VAL A 686 28.21 -13.98 -32.65
C VAL A 686 28.28 -12.96 -31.50
N ARG A 687 29.41 -12.85 -30.79
CA ARG A 687 29.58 -11.83 -29.72
C ARG A 687 29.47 -10.39 -30.25
N ASP A 688 29.93 -10.14 -31.47
CA ASP A 688 29.88 -8.82 -32.08
C ASP A 688 28.43 -8.44 -32.45
N HIS A 689 27.64 -9.38 -32.99
CA HIS A 689 26.20 -9.21 -33.15
C HIS A 689 25.46 -9.08 -31.80
N GLU A 690 25.79 -9.89 -30.79
CA GLU A 690 25.20 -9.79 -29.44
C GLU A 690 25.41 -8.40 -28.82
N ARG A 691 26.60 -7.81 -28.96
CA ARG A 691 26.88 -6.45 -28.46
C ARG A 691 26.13 -5.36 -29.25
N GLU A 692 25.96 -5.51 -30.56
CA GLU A 692 25.17 -4.55 -31.35
C GLU A 692 23.67 -4.66 -31.06
N ILE A 693 23.15 -5.88 -30.86
CA ILE A 693 21.78 -6.11 -30.37
C ILE A 693 21.60 -5.47 -29.00
N GLU A 694 22.51 -5.70 -28.04
CA GLU A 694 22.43 -5.10 -26.71
C GLU A 694 22.50 -3.57 -26.76
N LYS A 695 23.28 -3.00 -27.68
CA LYS A 695 23.37 -1.55 -27.95
C LYS A 695 22.09 -0.98 -28.53
N LEU A 696 21.48 -1.64 -29.51
CA LEU A 696 20.18 -1.24 -30.09
C LEU A 696 19.05 -1.37 -29.06
N GLU A 697 19.03 -2.44 -28.26
CA GLU A 697 18.09 -2.59 -27.16
C GLU A 697 18.26 -1.50 -26.10
N LYS A 698 19.49 -1.12 -25.73
CA LYS A 698 19.76 -0.01 -24.81
C LYS A 698 19.26 1.32 -25.37
N GLN A 699 19.41 1.56 -26.67
CA GLN A 699 18.87 2.75 -27.35
C GLN A 699 17.34 2.75 -27.36
N LEU A 700 16.70 1.64 -27.71
CA LEU A 700 15.24 1.49 -27.67
C LEU A 700 14.68 1.66 -26.25
N ARG A 701 15.32 1.05 -25.24
CA ARG A 701 14.94 1.19 -23.82
C ARG A 701 15.11 2.64 -23.33
N ALA A 702 16.13 3.36 -23.78
CA ALA A 702 16.30 4.78 -23.47
C ALA A 702 15.19 5.64 -24.12
N ALA A 703 14.89 5.42 -25.41
CA ALA A 703 13.85 6.16 -26.13
C ALA A 703 12.44 5.90 -25.55
N MET A 704 12.14 4.65 -25.15
CA MET A 704 10.89 4.33 -24.44
C MET A 704 10.80 5.03 -23.09
N ALA A 705 11.88 5.07 -22.31
CA ALA A 705 11.90 5.78 -21.03
C ALA A 705 11.76 7.30 -21.18
N GLU A 706 12.31 7.88 -22.24
CA GLU A 706 12.13 9.30 -22.57
C GLU A 706 10.68 9.60 -22.97
N HIS A 707 10.06 8.77 -23.82
CA HIS A 707 8.65 8.90 -24.19
C HIS A 707 7.69 8.69 -23.01
N GLU A 708 7.97 7.73 -22.12
CA GLU A 708 7.22 7.54 -20.87
C GLU A 708 7.32 8.78 -19.96
N SER A 709 8.51 9.36 -19.83
CA SER A 709 8.74 10.59 -19.06
C SER A 709 7.96 11.79 -19.64
N GLN A 710 8.08 12.04 -20.95
CA GLN A 710 7.31 13.09 -21.65
C GLN A 710 5.80 12.87 -21.50
N THR A 711 5.33 11.62 -21.59
CA THR A 711 3.93 11.26 -21.37
C THR A 711 3.49 11.53 -19.94
N GLN A 712 4.32 11.22 -18.94
CA GLN A 712 4.03 11.49 -17.53
C GLN A 712 4.06 13.00 -17.23
N GLU A 713 4.94 13.77 -17.87
CA GLU A 713 4.97 15.22 -17.76
C GLU A 713 3.71 15.87 -18.37
N CYS A 714 3.24 15.39 -19.52
CA CYS A 714 1.92 15.76 -20.05
C CYS A 714 0.81 15.47 -19.03
N ARG A 715 0.71 14.25 -18.50
CA ARG A 715 -0.29 13.91 -17.47
C ARG A 715 -0.19 14.78 -16.20
N LYS A 716 1.03 15.22 -15.81
CA LYS A 716 1.23 16.16 -14.69
C LYS A 716 0.69 17.56 -15.04
N ARG A 717 0.97 18.07 -16.24
CA ARG A 717 0.44 19.36 -16.73
C ARG A 717 -1.09 19.34 -16.87
N ASP A 718 -1.63 18.29 -17.48
CA ASP A 718 -3.07 18.09 -17.65
C ASP A 718 -3.77 17.99 -16.28
N GLY A 719 -3.19 17.24 -15.34
CA GLY A 719 -3.67 17.12 -13.97
C GLY A 719 -3.65 18.44 -13.18
N GLN A 720 -2.63 19.28 -13.37
CA GLN A 720 -2.58 20.62 -12.79
C GLN A 720 -3.68 21.52 -13.38
N VAL A 721 -3.86 21.53 -14.71
CA VAL A 721 -4.94 22.29 -15.37
C VAL A 721 -6.33 21.84 -14.90
N ILE A 722 -6.54 20.52 -14.73
CA ILE A 722 -7.78 19.98 -14.16
C ILE A 722 -7.98 20.49 -12.73
N CYS A 723 -6.97 20.41 -11.86
CA CYS A 723 -7.08 20.92 -10.48
C CYS A 723 -7.36 22.44 -10.46
N ASP A 724 -6.75 23.23 -11.34
CA ASP A 724 -6.99 24.68 -11.42
C ASP A 724 -8.39 25.02 -11.96
N MET A 725 -8.96 24.19 -12.85
CA MET A 725 -10.36 24.28 -13.27
C MET A 725 -11.32 23.84 -12.16
N GLU A 726 -11.00 22.77 -11.42
CA GLU A 726 -11.79 22.32 -10.26
C GLU A 726 -11.80 23.36 -9.14
N ASN A 727 -10.66 24.02 -8.88
CA ASN A 727 -10.56 25.14 -7.93
C ASN A 727 -11.41 26.34 -8.36
N GLN A 728 -11.46 26.67 -9.65
CA GLN A 728 -12.36 27.70 -10.18
C GLN A 728 -13.84 27.30 -10.03
N ILE A 729 -14.18 26.04 -10.31
CA ILE A 729 -15.54 25.50 -10.13
C ILE A 729 -15.96 25.53 -8.65
N HIS A 730 -15.04 25.24 -7.71
CA HIS A 730 -15.33 25.34 -6.27
C HIS A 730 -15.56 26.80 -5.84
N LYS A 731 -14.70 27.75 -6.25
CA LYS A 731 -14.93 29.18 -5.96
C LYS A 731 -16.26 29.68 -6.51
N LEU A 732 -16.60 29.36 -7.76
CA LEU A 732 -17.88 29.74 -8.36
C LEU A 732 -19.09 29.09 -7.66
N ARG A 733 -18.93 27.89 -7.09
CA ARG A 733 -19.96 27.25 -6.23
C ARG A 733 -20.08 27.93 -4.88
N GLU A 734 -18.97 28.30 -4.24
CA GLU A 734 -18.93 29.03 -2.97
C GLU A 734 -19.54 30.43 -3.11
N GLU A 735 -19.17 31.17 -4.17
CA GLU A 735 -19.77 32.45 -4.54
C GLU A 735 -21.28 32.31 -4.79
N LEU A 736 -21.72 31.28 -5.55
CA LEU A 736 -23.14 31.01 -5.77
C LEU A 736 -23.89 30.67 -4.46
N ILE A 737 -23.27 29.91 -3.55
CA ILE A 737 -23.83 29.60 -2.23
C ILE A 737 -23.92 30.88 -1.38
N GLN A 738 -22.90 31.74 -1.41
CA GLN A 738 -22.87 33.00 -0.67
C GLN A 738 -23.92 33.98 -1.19
N VAL A 739 -24.04 34.15 -2.51
CA VAL A 739 -25.09 34.98 -3.15
C VAL A 739 -26.48 34.42 -2.87
N ASN A 740 -26.66 33.09 -2.87
CA ASN A 740 -27.93 32.46 -2.50
C ASN A 740 -28.25 32.65 -1.01
N ALA A 741 -27.25 32.60 -0.12
CA ALA A 741 -27.42 32.87 1.31
C ALA A 741 -27.80 34.35 1.56
N GLN A 742 -27.11 35.29 0.90
CA GLN A 742 -27.47 36.72 0.92
C GLN A 742 -28.88 36.97 0.38
N ARG A 743 -29.26 36.34 -0.74
CA ARG A 743 -30.62 36.43 -1.30
C ARG A 743 -31.67 35.84 -0.35
N LYS A 744 -31.38 34.72 0.33
CA LYS A 744 -32.26 34.16 1.37
C LYS A 744 -32.40 35.12 2.55
N GLN A 745 -31.30 35.73 3.01
CA GLN A 745 -31.32 36.73 4.07
C GLN A 745 -32.15 37.97 3.68
N GLN A 746 -31.99 38.48 2.45
CA GLN A 746 -32.83 39.56 1.92
C GLN A 746 -34.31 39.19 1.83
N LEU A 747 -34.64 37.95 1.42
CA LEU A 747 -36.02 37.47 1.39
C LEU A 747 -36.62 37.26 2.79
N LEU A 748 -35.82 36.85 3.78
CA LEU A 748 -36.22 36.76 5.18
C LEU A 748 -36.43 38.13 5.80
N GLU A 749 -35.52 39.08 5.55
CA GLU A 749 -35.63 40.48 5.97
C GLU A 749 -36.89 41.13 5.38
N LEU A 750 -37.13 40.98 4.08
CA LEU A 750 -38.38 41.42 3.45
C LEU A 750 -39.60 40.72 4.08
N SER A 751 -39.57 39.40 4.28
CA SER A 751 -40.70 38.67 4.89
C SER A 751 -40.99 39.16 6.32
N HIS A 752 -39.94 39.49 7.08
CA HIS A 752 -40.05 40.07 8.41
C HIS A 752 -40.69 41.45 8.36
N GLN A 753 -40.21 42.35 7.49
CA GLN A 753 -40.77 43.69 7.28
C GLN A 753 -42.25 43.62 6.82
N TRP A 754 -42.59 42.73 5.88
CA TRP A 754 -43.98 42.53 5.44
C TRP A 754 -44.89 42.03 6.58
N GLU A 755 -44.40 41.14 7.45
CA GLU A 755 -45.16 40.70 8.62
C GLU A 755 -45.25 41.79 9.71
N GLU A 756 -44.21 42.61 9.89
CA GLU A 756 -44.25 43.76 10.80
C GLU A 756 -45.24 44.83 10.34
N GLU A 757 -45.25 45.19 9.05
CA GLU A 757 -46.24 46.10 8.46
C GLU A 757 -47.65 45.54 8.59
N LYS A 758 -47.83 44.24 8.32
CA LYS A 758 -49.12 43.54 8.50
C LYS A 758 -49.59 43.55 9.96
N GLN A 759 -48.71 43.32 10.92
CA GLN A 759 -49.05 43.43 12.34
C GLN A 759 -49.29 44.88 12.77
N ARG A 760 -48.57 45.86 12.20
CA ARG A 760 -48.78 47.28 12.48
C ARG A 760 -50.14 47.73 11.98
N ALA A 761 -50.47 47.41 10.72
CA ALA A 761 -51.80 47.64 10.14
C ALA A 761 -52.93 46.93 10.93
N ALA A 762 -52.68 45.73 11.46
CA ALA A 762 -53.64 45.05 12.34
C ALA A 762 -53.84 45.79 13.67
N ARG A 763 -52.77 46.26 14.32
CA ARG A 763 -52.83 47.09 15.55
C ARG A 763 -53.48 48.45 15.29
N ASP A 764 -53.19 49.08 14.16
CA ASP A 764 -53.80 50.36 13.77
C ASP A 764 -55.30 50.19 13.46
N HIS A 765 -55.69 49.09 12.81
CA HIS A 765 -57.09 48.72 12.63
C HIS A 765 -57.79 48.43 13.97
N GLU A 766 -57.17 47.66 14.86
CA GLU A 766 -57.71 47.38 16.20
C GLU A 766 -57.90 48.67 17.02
N THR A 767 -56.93 49.59 17.02
CA THR A 767 -57.10 50.88 17.71
C THR A 767 -58.14 51.78 17.04
N ALA A 768 -58.33 51.71 15.72
CA ALA A 768 -59.42 52.39 15.02
C ALA A 768 -60.80 51.80 15.38
N VAL A 769 -60.94 50.47 15.40
CA VAL A 769 -62.16 49.78 15.83
C VAL A 769 -62.48 50.09 17.29
N ASN A 770 -61.48 50.10 18.18
CA ASN A 770 -61.68 50.47 19.59
C ASN A 770 -62.07 51.95 19.76
N LYS A 771 -61.52 52.89 18.96
CA LYS A 771 -61.98 54.29 18.92
C LYS A 771 -63.44 54.40 18.49
N LEU A 772 -63.80 53.78 17.36
CA LEU A 772 -65.18 53.75 16.85
C LEU A 772 -66.16 53.11 17.84
N LYS A 773 -65.73 52.08 18.57
CA LYS A 773 -66.51 51.47 19.65
C LYS A 773 -66.75 52.44 20.80
N VAL A 774 -65.72 53.15 21.28
CA VAL A 774 -65.86 54.19 22.33
C VAL A 774 -66.75 55.34 21.85
N GLU A 775 -66.66 55.74 20.58
CA GLU A 775 -67.54 56.75 19.98
C GLU A 775 -69.00 56.26 19.87
N ALA A 776 -69.23 55.00 19.51
CA ALA A 776 -70.57 54.40 19.48
C ALA A 776 -71.17 54.20 20.89
N GLU A 777 -70.35 53.83 21.88
CA GLU A 777 -70.76 53.75 23.29
C GLU A 777 -71.12 55.15 23.84
N LYS A 778 -70.32 56.18 23.49
CA LYS A 778 -70.63 57.58 23.80
C LYS A 778 -71.92 58.04 23.11
N MET A 779 -72.10 57.78 21.82
CA MET A 779 -73.33 58.11 21.09
C MET A 779 -74.54 57.41 21.69
N THR A 780 -74.40 56.15 22.12
CA THR A 780 -75.45 55.39 22.82
C THR A 780 -75.78 56.01 24.19
N LEU A 781 -74.77 56.48 24.93
CA LEU A 781 -74.96 57.19 26.19
C LEU A 781 -75.67 58.54 25.98
N ASP A 782 -75.28 59.31 24.96
CA ASP A 782 -75.88 60.60 24.66
C ASP A 782 -77.31 60.46 24.11
N LEU A 783 -77.60 59.43 23.30
CA LEU A 783 -78.97 59.07 22.93
C LEU A 783 -79.83 58.68 24.14
N LYS A 784 -79.26 57.94 25.11
CA LYS A 784 -79.96 57.65 26.39
C LYS A 784 -80.26 58.91 27.21
N LYS A 785 -79.37 59.90 27.22
CA LYS A 785 -79.62 61.22 27.84
C LYS A 785 -80.74 61.98 27.12
N VAL A 786 -80.72 62.01 25.79
CA VAL A 786 -81.78 62.65 24.98
C VAL A 786 -83.13 61.99 25.25
N HIS A 787 -83.21 60.66 25.19
CA HIS A 787 -84.45 59.92 25.51
C HIS A 787 -84.92 60.20 26.94
N ALA A 788 -84.01 60.27 27.92
CA ALA A 788 -84.38 60.63 29.30
C ALA A 788 -85.00 62.03 29.37
N ALA A 789 -84.36 63.04 28.77
CA ALA A 789 -84.87 64.41 28.72
C ALA A 789 -86.19 64.52 27.92
N GLU A 790 -86.40 63.71 26.89
CA GLU A 790 -87.67 63.61 26.17
C GLU A 790 -88.77 62.98 27.03
N THR A 791 -88.47 61.94 27.81
CA THR A 791 -89.43 61.36 28.77
C THR A 791 -89.78 62.32 29.90
N GLU A 792 -88.81 63.10 30.41
CA GLU A 792 -89.03 64.16 31.41
C GLU A 792 -89.94 65.26 30.85
N LYS A 793 -89.64 65.76 29.64
CA LYS A 793 -90.46 66.74 28.92
C LYS A 793 -91.88 66.22 28.60
N ALA A 794 -92.03 64.92 28.34
CA ALA A 794 -93.34 64.29 28.18
C ALA A 794 -94.11 64.20 29.50
N LEU A 795 -93.42 63.94 30.61
CA LEU A 795 -93.97 63.90 31.97
C LEU A 795 -94.43 65.31 32.41
N ASP A 796 -93.65 66.35 32.15
CA ASP A 796 -94.08 67.75 32.34
C ASP A 796 -95.31 68.13 31.50
N LYS A 797 -95.38 67.63 30.27
CA LYS A 797 -96.56 67.80 29.39
C LYS A 797 -97.78 67.02 29.91
N ALA A 798 -97.59 65.94 30.67
CA ALA A 798 -98.67 65.25 31.38
C ALA A 798 -99.10 66.02 32.64
N ASN A 799 -98.15 66.45 33.48
CA ASN A 799 -98.39 67.23 34.70
C ASN A 799 -99.11 68.56 34.42
N SER A 800 -98.75 69.27 33.35
CA SER A 800 -99.43 70.51 32.95
C SER A 800 -100.87 70.28 32.47
N ARG A 801 -101.16 69.17 31.77
CA ARG A 801 -102.54 68.76 31.43
C ARG A 801 -103.35 68.37 32.67
N LEU A 802 -102.72 67.69 33.64
CA LEU A 802 -103.34 67.33 34.91
C LEU A 802 -103.74 68.59 35.69
N LYS A 803 -102.82 69.56 35.86
CA LYS A 803 -103.10 70.85 36.51
C LYS A 803 -104.21 71.66 35.84
N GLN A 804 -104.30 71.63 34.50
CA GLN A 804 -105.43 72.25 33.80
C GLN A 804 -106.76 71.54 34.11
N THR A 805 -106.74 70.21 34.20
CA THR A 805 -107.92 69.40 34.53
C THR A 805 -108.41 69.65 35.97
N GLU A 806 -107.49 69.78 36.94
CA GLU A 806 -107.79 70.17 38.33
C GLU A 806 -108.46 71.55 38.39
N LYS A 807 -107.96 72.52 37.61
CA LYS A 807 -108.52 73.88 37.51
C LYS A 807 -109.94 73.86 36.94
N ASP A 808 -110.20 73.07 35.91
CA ASP A 808 -111.53 72.95 35.28
C ASP A 808 -112.55 72.30 36.23
N TYR A 809 -112.15 71.29 37.01
CA TYR A 809 -113.00 70.71 38.06
C TYR A 809 -113.25 71.69 39.22
N SER A 810 -112.24 72.43 39.65
CA SER A 810 -112.36 73.47 40.67
C SER A 810 -113.36 74.56 40.26
N GLN A 811 -113.33 74.97 38.98
CA GLN A 811 -114.28 75.95 38.44
C GLN A 811 -115.71 75.41 38.34
N LYS A 812 -115.89 74.11 38.01
CA LYS A 812 -117.21 73.45 38.04
C LYS A 812 -117.79 73.40 39.46
N LEU A 813 -116.96 73.05 40.45
CA LEU A 813 -117.38 73.02 41.86
C LEU A 813 -117.83 74.40 42.36
N ALA A 814 -117.06 75.46 42.05
CA ALA A 814 -117.42 76.84 42.42
C ALA A 814 -118.78 77.27 41.83
N LYS A 815 -119.04 76.96 40.55
CA LYS A 815 -120.34 77.24 39.89
C LYS A 815 -121.49 76.45 40.52
N SER A 816 -121.27 75.19 40.90
CA SER A 816 -122.29 74.39 41.59
C SER A 816 -122.65 74.97 42.96
N SER A 817 -121.65 75.39 43.74
CA SER A 817 -121.86 76.06 45.03
C SER A 817 -122.63 77.37 44.92
N GLN A 818 -122.41 78.16 43.86
CA GLN A 818 -123.17 79.38 43.59
C GLN A 818 -124.67 79.08 43.35
N ILE A 819 -124.98 78.13 42.46
CA ILE A 819 -126.37 77.74 42.16
C ILE A 819 -127.09 77.23 43.42
N ILE A 820 -126.39 76.49 44.28
CA ILE A 820 -126.94 76.02 45.57
C ILE A 820 -127.26 77.18 46.52
N ALA A 821 -126.52 78.29 46.48
CA ALA A 821 -126.83 79.49 47.26
C ALA A 821 -128.07 80.23 46.72
N GLU A 822 -128.17 80.38 45.39
CA GLU A 822 -129.30 81.02 44.70
C GLU A 822 -130.63 80.25 44.86
N LEU A 823 -130.56 78.91 44.93
CA LEU A 823 -131.71 78.07 45.26
C LEU A 823 -132.11 78.16 46.74
N LYS A 824 -131.15 78.36 47.66
CA LYS A 824 -131.46 78.55 49.09
C LYS A 824 -132.18 79.86 49.36
N THR A 825 -131.77 80.97 48.73
CA THR A 825 -132.44 82.27 48.94
C THR A 825 -133.87 82.29 48.39
N THR A 826 -134.14 81.62 47.26
CA THR A 826 -135.50 81.49 46.71
C THR A 826 -136.42 80.58 47.53
N ILE A 827 -135.88 79.52 48.16
CA ILE A 827 -136.66 78.72 49.12
C ILE A 827 -137.05 79.56 50.36
N SER A 828 -136.13 80.38 50.88
CA SER A 828 -136.42 81.25 52.02
C SER A 828 -137.54 82.26 51.75
N SER A 829 -137.54 82.94 50.60
CA SER A 829 -138.58 83.94 50.28
C SER A 829 -139.97 83.31 50.06
N LEU A 830 -140.04 82.13 49.44
CA LEU A 830 -141.31 81.39 49.30
C LEU A 830 -141.85 80.90 50.66
N THR A 831 -140.96 80.54 51.59
CA THR A 831 -141.35 80.12 52.95
C THR A 831 -141.94 81.30 53.73
N GLU A 832 -141.34 82.49 53.62
CA GLU A 832 -141.84 83.69 54.30
C GLU A 832 -143.20 84.12 53.75
N GLU A 833 -143.38 84.15 52.43
CA GLU A 833 -144.65 84.51 51.79
C GLU A 833 -145.79 83.57 52.20
N ASN A 834 -145.55 82.25 52.21
CA ASN A 834 -146.54 81.26 52.66
C ASN A 834 -146.97 81.48 54.12
N SER A 835 -146.03 81.82 55.00
CA SER A 835 -146.34 82.08 56.42
C SER A 835 -147.25 83.29 56.63
N ARG A 836 -147.10 84.35 55.81
CA ARG A 836 -147.97 85.54 55.83
C ARG A 836 -149.39 85.22 55.39
N GLN A 837 -149.54 84.37 54.37
CA GLN A 837 -150.84 83.96 53.84
C GLN A 837 -151.63 83.08 54.83
N GLN A 838 -150.96 82.16 55.53
CA GLN A 838 -151.60 81.34 56.57
C GLN A 838 -152.11 82.19 57.73
N LEU A 839 -151.30 83.13 58.24
CA LEU A 839 -151.66 83.97 59.39
C LEU A 839 -152.87 84.88 59.10
N ALA A 840 -153.01 85.34 57.84
CA ALA A 840 -154.19 86.08 57.38
C ALA A 840 -155.47 85.22 57.21
N ALA A 841 -155.33 83.90 57.03
CA ALA A 841 -156.45 82.97 57.00
C ALA A 841 -156.96 82.62 58.41
N GLU A 842 -156.04 82.40 59.36
CA GLU A 842 -156.36 82.08 60.76
C GLU A 842 -157.14 83.21 61.45
N GLN A 843 -156.76 84.48 61.23
CA GLN A 843 -157.49 85.65 61.76
C GLN A 843 -158.96 85.71 61.29
N ARG A 844 -159.22 85.39 60.01
CA ARG A 844 -160.59 85.37 59.46
C ARG A 844 -161.44 84.24 60.06
N LEU A 845 -160.84 83.10 60.39
CA LEU A 845 -161.52 82.00 61.05
C LEU A 845 -161.95 82.39 62.48
N GLN A 846 -161.04 83.03 63.23
CA GLN A 846 -161.27 83.52 64.60
C GLN A 846 -162.51 84.43 64.69
N GLU A 847 -162.65 85.39 63.76
CA GLU A 847 -163.79 86.30 63.70
C GLU A 847 -165.14 85.60 63.46
N VAL A 848 -165.16 84.54 62.65
CA VAL A 848 -166.39 83.79 62.34
C VAL A 848 -166.82 82.96 63.54
N VAL A 849 -165.88 82.32 64.24
CA VAL A 849 -166.16 81.53 65.45
C VAL A 849 -166.80 82.39 66.55
N GLN A 850 -166.27 83.59 66.82
CA GLN A 850 -166.83 84.50 67.83
C GLN A 850 -168.30 84.85 67.52
N LYS A 851 -168.59 85.23 66.27
CA LYS A 851 -169.95 85.61 65.81
C LYS A 851 -170.98 84.46 65.90
N PHE A 852 -170.53 83.20 65.97
CA PHE A 852 -171.41 82.06 66.24
C PHE A 852 -171.67 81.85 67.74
N GLU A 853 -170.65 81.98 68.59
CA GLU A 853 -170.79 81.80 70.03
C GLU A 853 -171.66 82.91 70.65
N ASP A 854 -171.52 84.17 70.20
CA ASP A 854 -172.37 85.29 70.65
C ASP A 854 -173.87 85.00 70.40
N LYS A 855 -174.21 84.47 69.21
CA LYS A 855 -175.57 84.09 68.82
C LYS A 855 -176.14 82.94 69.65
N LYS A 856 -175.30 81.97 70.01
CA LYS A 856 -175.66 80.84 70.86
C LYS A 856 -176.04 81.30 72.27
N GLN A 857 -175.30 82.25 72.86
CA GLN A 857 -175.61 82.78 74.18
C GLN A 857 -176.91 83.60 74.20
N GLN A 858 -177.20 84.38 73.14
CA GLN A 858 -178.49 85.08 72.99
C GLN A 858 -179.68 84.11 73.07
N LEU A 859 -179.64 83.01 72.29
CA LEU A 859 -180.70 81.99 72.26
C LEU A 859 -180.90 81.25 73.59
N ILE A 860 -179.85 81.14 74.42
CA ILE A 860 -179.96 80.56 75.77
C ILE A 860 -180.77 81.51 76.67
N THR A 861 -180.37 82.79 76.74
CA THR A 861 -181.04 83.78 77.60
C THR A 861 -182.50 84.03 77.25
N ASP A 862 -182.90 83.88 75.99
CA ASP A 862 -184.32 84.01 75.59
C ASP A 862 -185.15 82.76 75.91
N ASN A 863 -184.57 81.55 75.89
CA ASN A 863 -185.25 80.34 76.39
C ASN A 863 -185.46 80.39 77.91
N ASP A 864 -184.44 80.82 78.68
CA ASP A 864 -184.54 80.92 80.14
C ASP A 864 -185.66 81.86 80.60
N ARG A 865 -185.89 82.97 79.85
CA ARG A 865 -187.01 83.90 80.07
C ARG A 865 -188.37 83.22 79.91
N VAL A 866 -188.54 82.39 78.87
CA VAL A 866 -189.79 81.66 78.60
C VAL A 866 -190.03 80.57 79.64
N ILE A 867 -188.99 79.81 80.01
CA ILE A 867 -189.06 78.78 81.06
C ILE A 867 -189.50 79.39 82.39
N LYS A 868 -188.96 80.56 82.76
CA LYS A 868 -189.31 81.24 84.00
C LYS A 868 -190.77 81.71 84.04
N ALA A 869 -191.27 82.30 82.95
CA ALA A 869 -192.67 82.72 82.86
C ALA A 869 -193.66 81.54 83.07
N LEU A 870 -193.34 80.36 82.49
CA LEU A 870 -194.13 79.14 82.66
C LEU A 870 -194.05 78.58 84.10
N GLN A 871 -192.92 78.76 84.80
CA GLN A 871 -192.79 78.38 86.21
C GLN A 871 -193.66 79.26 87.13
N ASP A 872 -193.70 80.57 86.87
CA ASP A 872 -194.49 81.53 87.64
C ASP A 872 -196.02 81.27 87.49
N GLU A 873 -196.49 80.86 86.31
CA GLU A 873 -197.89 80.40 86.12
C GLU A 873 -198.19 79.12 86.92
N VAL A 874 -197.29 78.13 86.92
CA VAL A 874 -197.49 76.86 87.64
C VAL A 874 -197.60 77.07 89.16
N GLU A 875 -196.81 77.96 89.76
CA GLU A 875 -196.94 78.24 91.20
C GLU A 875 -198.18 79.10 91.50
N SER A 876 -198.64 79.94 90.57
CA SER A 876 -199.94 80.63 90.68
C SER A 876 -201.11 79.65 90.82
N TYR A 877 -201.17 78.62 89.96
CA TYR A 877 -202.19 77.55 90.07
C TYR A 877 -202.08 76.76 91.39
N ARG A 878 -200.86 76.48 91.88
CA ARG A 878 -200.65 75.84 93.19
C ARG A 878 -201.17 76.69 94.35
N ILE A 879 -201.01 78.01 94.29
CA ILE A 879 -201.52 78.92 95.33
C ILE A 879 -203.05 78.91 95.36
N GLN A 880 -203.73 78.87 94.20
CA GLN A 880 -205.19 78.73 94.15
C GLN A 880 -205.68 77.40 94.74
N ALA A 881 -204.99 76.28 94.45
CA ALA A 881 -205.33 74.97 95.03
C ALA A 881 -205.25 74.97 96.57
N ARG A 882 -204.12 75.45 97.14
CA ARG A 882 -203.94 75.58 98.60
C ARG A 882 -204.97 76.51 99.25
N ALA A 883 -205.47 77.52 98.53
CA ALA A 883 -206.52 78.41 99.01
C ALA A 883 -207.91 77.76 99.03
N ALA A 884 -208.18 76.78 98.14
CA ALA A 884 -209.38 75.97 98.17
C ALA A 884 -209.37 74.96 99.33
N GLU A 885 -208.26 74.24 99.54
CA GLU A 885 -208.09 73.31 100.68
C GLU A 885 -208.38 74.00 102.03
N LYS A 886 -207.82 75.18 102.26
CA LYS A 886 -208.04 75.95 103.51
C LYS A 886 -209.47 76.47 103.69
N LYS A 887 -210.29 76.52 102.65
CA LYS A 887 -211.73 76.78 102.78
C LYS A 887 -212.53 75.53 103.14
N LEU A 888 -212.08 74.35 102.70
CA LEU A 888 -212.67 73.06 103.08
C LEU A 888 -212.51 72.81 104.58
N GLN A 889 -211.25 72.92 105.07
CA GLN A 889 -210.90 72.70 106.48
C GLN A 889 -211.68 73.57 107.47
N ARG A 890 -212.06 74.80 107.08
CA ARG A 890 -212.88 75.69 107.91
C ARG A 890 -214.31 75.17 108.11
N ARG A 891 -214.93 74.60 107.07
CA ARG A 891 -216.27 74.00 107.16
C ARG A 891 -216.27 72.69 107.93
N GLU A 892 -215.20 71.92 107.85
CA GLU A 892 -215.04 70.69 108.66
C GLU A 892 -214.99 71.04 110.15
N LEU A 893 -214.27 72.11 110.52
CA LEU A 893 -214.19 72.58 111.90
C LEU A 893 -215.53 73.12 112.43
N GLU A 894 -216.20 74.00 111.67
CA GLU A 894 -217.54 74.53 111.99
C GLU A 894 -218.58 73.42 112.24
N SER A 895 -218.49 72.31 111.49
CA SER A 895 -219.36 71.14 111.66
C SER A 895 -219.05 70.33 112.93
N HIS A 896 -217.79 70.34 113.39
CA HIS A 896 -217.34 69.61 114.57
C HIS A 896 -217.72 70.32 115.88
N GLU A 897 -217.65 71.66 115.90
CA GLU A 897 -218.02 72.47 117.06
C GLU A 897 -219.53 72.38 117.34
N GLN A 898 -220.39 72.43 116.31
CA GLN A 898 -221.84 72.23 116.46
C GLN A 898 -222.17 70.86 117.09
N MET A 899 -221.47 69.80 116.66
CA MET A 899 -221.66 68.45 117.19
C MET A 899 -221.23 68.31 118.65
N THR A 900 -220.28 69.15 119.09
CA THR A 900 -219.80 69.20 120.47
C THR A 900 -220.79 69.93 121.39
N HIS A 901 -221.36 71.05 120.92
CA HIS A 901 -222.37 71.82 121.68
C HIS A 901 -223.63 70.99 121.99
N ILE A 902 -224.11 70.20 121.02
CA ILE A 902 -225.27 69.30 121.22
C ILE A 902 -224.99 68.25 122.30
N ARG A 903 -223.73 67.84 122.47
CA ARG A 903 -223.35 66.74 123.38
C ARG A 903 -223.42 67.11 124.86
N GLN A 904 -223.25 68.40 125.21
CA GLN A 904 -223.20 68.84 126.61
C GLN A 904 -224.57 69.21 127.20
N GLU A 905 -225.55 69.66 126.40
CA GLU A 905 -226.91 69.93 126.90
C GLU A 905 -227.58 68.66 127.45
N TYR A 906 -227.32 67.50 126.84
CA TYR A 906 -227.80 66.20 127.33
C TYR A 906 -227.09 65.70 128.60
N GLU A 907 -225.89 66.21 128.92
CA GLU A 907 -225.18 65.83 130.15
C GLU A 907 -225.65 66.68 131.35
N SER A 908 -226.01 67.95 131.11
CA SER A 908 -226.67 68.83 132.08
C SER A 908 -227.98 68.23 132.64
N THR A 909 -228.79 67.61 131.77
CA THR A 909 -230.14 67.14 132.13
C THR A 909 -230.17 65.87 132.98
N LEU A 910 -229.15 65.01 132.95
CA LEU A 910 -229.25 63.65 133.50
C LEU A 910 -228.76 63.50 134.95
N LYS A 911 -227.95 64.44 135.48
CA LYS A 911 -227.38 64.35 136.85
C LYS A 911 -228.20 65.05 137.95
N GLY A 912 -229.36 65.63 137.63
CA GLY A 912 -230.23 66.33 138.59
C GLY A 912 -231.15 65.45 139.46
N LEU A 913 -231.33 64.16 139.14
CA LEU A 913 -232.49 63.36 139.61
C LEU A 913 -232.23 62.30 140.71
N MET A 914 -231.04 62.25 141.33
CA MET A 914 -230.77 61.36 142.48
C MET A 914 -230.53 62.13 143.79
N PRO A 915 -231.11 61.67 144.93
CA PRO A 915 -230.89 62.25 146.26
C PRO A 915 -229.41 62.36 146.63
N ALA A 916 -229.04 63.46 147.30
CA ALA A 916 -227.64 63.80 147.57
C ALA A 916 -226.92 62.80 148.49
N SER A 917 -227.62 62.16 149.43
CA SER A 917 -227.06 61.16 150.34
C SER A 917 -226.71 59.84 149.64
N LEU A 918 -227.38 59.48 148.53
CA LEU A 918 -227.26 58.15 147.92
C LEU A 918 -226.07 58.00 146.95
N ARG A 919 -225.31 59.08 146.66
CA ARG A 919 -224.19 59.03 145.70
C ARG A 919 -222.87 58.63 146.36
N GLN A 920 -222.57 59.23 147.50
CA GLN A 920 -221.28 59.06 148.19
C GLN A 920 -221.03 57.58 148.52
N GLU A 921 -222.03 56.90 149.08
CA GLU A 921 -221.97 55.48 149.48
C GLU A 921 -221.81 54.51 148.30
N LEU A 922 -222.30 54.87 147.10
CA LEU A 922 -222.18 54.04 145.90
C LEU A 922 -220.77 54.11 145.28
N GLU A 923 -220.14 55.28 145.29
CA GLU A 923 -218.76 55.43 144.81
C GLU A 923 -217.78 54.75 145.78
N ASP A 924 -217.97 54.90 147.10
CA ASP A 924 -217.17 54.22 148.13
C ASP A 924 -217.23 52.68 148.00
N THR A 925 -218.39 52.13 147.61
CA THR A 925 -218.56 50.67 147.42
C THR A 925 -217.85 50.15 146.17
N ILE A 926 -217.91 50.87 145.05
CA ILE A 926 -217.28 50.44 143.78
C ILE A 926 -215.74 50.50 143.86
N VAL A 927 -215.18 51.46 144.61
CA VAL A 927 -213.72 51.59 144.77
C VAL A 927 -213.12 50.45 145.59
N SER A 928 -213.84 49.93 146.60
CA SER A 928 -213.39 48.81 147.43
C SER A 928 -213.02 47.55 146.61
N LEU A 929 -213.76 47.28 145.53
CA LEU A 929 -213.51 46.16 144.61
C LEU A 929 -212.49 46.49 143.49
N LYS A 930 -212.13 47.77 143.29
CA LYS A 930 -211.24 48.22 142.21
C LYS A 930 -209.75 48.27 142.56
N SER A 931 -209.39 48.16 143.84
CA SER A 931 -207.98 48.11 144.28
C SER A 931 -207.24 46.83 143.87
N GLN A 932 -207.89 45.87 143.19
CA GLN A 932 -207.42 44.49 143.09
C GLN A 932 -206.98 44.01 141.70
N VAL A 933 -207.50 44.57 140.60
CA VAL A 933 -207.36 43.91 139.27
C VAL A 933 -207.22 44.92 138.11
N ASN A 934 -206.04 44.89 137.48
CA ASN A 934 -205.59 45.62 136.27
C ASN A 934 -205.32 47.13 136.41
#